data_AF-W4H6I6-F1
#
_entry.id   AF-W4H6I6-F1
#
_cell.length_a   1.000
_cell.length_b   1.000
_cell.length_c   1.000
_cell.angle_alpha   90.00
_cell.angle_beta   90.00
_cell.angle_gamma   90.00
#
_symmetry.space_group_name_H-M   'P 1'
#
loop_
_entity.id
_entity.type
_entity.pdbx_description
1 polymer ?
#
loop_
_entity_poly.entity_id
_entity_poly.type
_entity_poly.pdbx_seq_one_letter_code
_entity_poly.pdbx_strand_id
1 'polypeptide(L)'
;MRLSPREMEHLQLHQAGTLAQKRLARSLRLNYVETVALIASQCLELIRDGRTVSEIMSLGKTMLGIRQVMDGVSAMLHDVQVEGTFPDGTKLVTVHSPICRVDGDLALALYGSFLPIPALDSFGPADPPFTGHDDQIMVLDDAKGIELNAGRVIQRLVVKNLGDRPIQVGSHYHLIESNPILDMDRRLAYGHRLNIPAGTAVRFEPGDVKTVSIVPIRGNRIISGGNNLASGVVDMKSVDSIVAALVAQGFLHTPLVPSVDSVHPPPCIMSRQTYARTYGPTTGDRIRLGDTALVVHVEKDLTVYGDECKFGGGKVLREGMGQATGRNALQVLDTVITNAVIIDYTGVYKADIGIKHGVIWAIGKAGNPDVMDGVHDNMIVGVNTEVIAGEGLVVTAGGVDTHVHFICPQLCDEAISSGLTSLVGGGTGPATGTKATTCTPHPDHVRRMLQATDTFPLNIGLTGKGNSASPVGLQDIVDAGAVGLKLHEDWGTTPASIRVALDVADANDIQVTIHTDTLNESSCVEHTIAAFGNRTIHTYHSEGAGGGHAPDIITVCGELHVLPSSTNPTRPFTVNTIEEHVDMLMVCHHLDKSIAEDVAFAESRIREETIAAEDILHDIGAISIISSDSQAMGRIGEVITRTWQTADKMKRQRGFLPEDADDTDNFRVKRYIAKYTINPAIAHGMADWIGSVETKKLADLVLWQPDHFGAKPELVLKGGTIVYAQMGDPNASIPTPQPVKMRPMFGAQGGAVGATSIAFVSRACKEKQIAKGYGLGKRVEAVTKCRNLTKKHMKWNDALPKIDVDPETYQVTADGEVLTCLPSTWLPLAQKYFLF
;
A
#
# COMPACT_ATOMS: atom_id res chain seq x y z
N MET A 1 -6.57 38.83 10.93
CA MET A 1 -6.85 37.57 11.64
C MET A 1 -5.62 36.95 12.30
N ARG A 2 -4.41 37.02 11.71
CA ARG A 2 -3.20 36.37 12.28
C ARG A 2 -3.40 34.86 12.48
N LEU A 3 -4.03 34.20 11.50
CA LEU A 3 -4.31 32.77 11.53
C LEU A 3 -3.01 31.98 11.49
N SER A 4 -2.83 31.10 12.46
CA SER A 4 -1.79 30.07 12.45
C SER A 4 -2.12 28.96 11.44
N PRO A 5 -1.14 28.12 11.07
CA PRO A 5 -1.40 26.98 10.18
C PRO A 5 -2.55 26.08 10.62
N ARG A 6 -2.62 25.70 11.90
CA ARG A 6 -3.71 24.87 12.44
C ARG A 6 -5.09 25.51 12.32
N GLU A 7 -5.18 26.84 12.47
CA GLU A 7 -6.47 27.55 12.33
C GLU A 7 -6.95 27.54 10.87
N MET A 8 -6.02 27.61 9.91
CA MET A 8 -6.37 27.42 8.50
C MET A 8 -6.81 25.97 8.21
N GLU A 9 -6.18 24.98 8.86
CA GLU A 9 -6.57 23.58 8.69
C GLU A 9 -7.92 23.25 9.34
N HIS A 10 -8.20 23.77 10.53
CA HIS A 10 -9.51 23.62 11.17
C HIS A 10 -10.61 24.32 10.36
N LEU A 11 -10.30 25.43 9.68
CA LEU A 11 -11.24 26.05 8.75
C LEU A 11 -11.55 25.15 7.54
N GLN A 12 -10.54 24.47 6.97
CA GLN A 12 -10.76 23.47 5.91
C GLN A 12 -11.60 22.29 6.40
N LEU A 13 -11.30 21.78 7.61
CA LEU A 13 -12.09 20.72 8.25
C LEU A 13 -13.54 21.15 8.45
N HIS A 14 -13.77 22.37 8.94
CA HIS A 14 -15.10 22.93 9.12
C HIS A 14 -15.84 23.03 7.78
N GLN A 15 -15.19 23.49 6.71
CA GLN A 15 -15.79 23.54 5.36
C GLN A 15 -16.21 22.15 4.86
N ALA A 16 -15.40 21.11 5.08
CA ALA A 16 -15.75 19.74 4.76
C ALA A 16 -16.95 19.26 5.61
N GLY A 17 -16.97 19.60 6.91
CA GLY A 17 -18.12 19.33 7.78
C GLY A 17 -19.39 20.03 7.31
N THR A 18 -19.32 21.31 6.91
CA THR A 18 -20.46 22.05 6.36
C THR A 18 -20.97 21.43 5.05
N LEU A 19 -20.07 20.95 4.18
CA LEU A 19 -20.46 20.21 2.99
C LEU A 19 -21.23 18.94 3.35
N ALA A 20 -20.73 18.15 4.31
CA ALA A 20 -21.40 16.96 4.81
C ALA A 20 -22.76 17.29 5.43
N GLN A 21 -22.88 18.37 6.21
CA GLN A 21 -24.16 18.85 6.75
C GLN A 21 -25.16 19.19 5.66
N LYS A 22 -24.75 19.87 4.57
CA LYS A 22 -25.62 20.16 3.43
C LYS A 22 -26.10 18.89 2.72
N ARG A 23 -25.22 17.90 2.58
CA ARG A 23 -25.56 16.59 2.00
C ARG A 23 -26.53 15.83 2.91
N LEU A 24 -26.29 15.81 4.21
CA LEU A 24 -27.17 15.22 5.21
C LEU A 24 -28.55 15.91 5.21
N ALA A 25 -28.61 17.25 5.15
CA ALA A 25 -29.86 18.02 5.18
C ALA A 25 -30.78 17.77 3.97
N ARG A 26 -30.23 17.27 2.85
CA ARG A 26 -31.00 16.79 1.68
C ARG A 26 -31.15 15.26 1.64
N SER A 27 -30.98 14.62 2.79
CA SER A 27 -31.22 13.19 3.01
C SER A 27 -30.21 12.26 2.32
N LEU A 28 -29.00 12.73 2.03
CA LEU A 28 -27.94 11.86 1.55
C LEU A 28 -27.35 11.04 2.69
N ARG A 29 -27.18 9.73 2.48
CA ARG A 29 -26.42 8.85 3.40
C ARG A 29 -24.93 9.16 3.24
N LEU A 30 -24.29 9.58 4.33
CA LEU A 30 -22.91 10.07 4.31
C LEU A 30 -21.90 8.94 4.17
N ASN A 31 -20.86 9.14 3.38
CA ASN A 31 -19.73 8.23 3.30
C ASN A 31 -18.76 8.36 4.50
N TYR A 32 -17.68 7.59 4.49
CA TYR A 32 -16.69 7.61 5.59
C TYR A 32 -16.11 9.00 5.84
N VAL A 33 -15.63 9.68 4.79
CA VAL A 33 -14.94 10.97 4.91
C VAL A 33 -15.89 12.07 5.37
N GLU A 34 -17.11 12.09 4.83
CA GLU A 34 -18.16 13.04 5.21
C GLU A 34 -18.59 12.85 6.67
N THR A 35 -18.72 11.59 7.11
CA THR A 35 -19.08 11.24 8.48
C THR A 35 -18.02 11.75 9.46
N VAL A 36 -16.74 11.50 9.18
CA VAL A 36 -15.62 12.00 9.99
C VAL A 36 -15.62 13.54 10.03
N ALA A 37 -15.73 14.19 8.87
CA ALA A 37 -15.69 15.64 8.76
C ALA A 37 -16.84 16.31 9.52
N LEU A 38 -18.06 15.77 9.44
CA LEU A 38 -19.21 16.27 10.17
C LEU A 38 -18.99 16.15 11.67
N ILE A 39 -18.68 14.95 12.17
CA ILE A 39 -18.54 14.72 13.62
C ILE A 39 -17.41 15.58 14.21
N ALA A 40 -16.25 15.64 13.54
CA ALA A 40 -15.13 16.44 14.01
C ALA A 40 -15.46 17.95 14.00
N SER A 41 -16.12 18.45 12.95
CA SER A 41 -16.57 19.85 12.88
C SER A 41 -17.59 20.19 13.97
N GLN A 42 -18.57 19.31 14.21
CA GLN A 42 -19.55 19.51 15.28
C GLN A 42 -18.91 19.46 16.68
N CYS A 43 -17.91 18.60 16.89
CA CYS A 43 -17.13 18.65 18.11
C CYS A 43 -16.47 20.03 18.29
N LEU A 44 -15.84 20.59 17.26
CA LEU A 44 -15.23 21.93 17.33
C LEU A 44 -16.24 23.05 17.67
N GLU A 45 -17.45 23.01 17.12
CA GLU A 45 -18.50 23.99 17.46
C GLU A 45 -18.97 23.85 18.93
N LEU A 46 -19.14 22.61 19.41
CA LEU A 46 -19.50 22.37 20.81
C LEU A 46 -18.38 22.79 21.79
N ILE A 47 -17.11 22.62 21.38
CA ILE A 47 -15.94 23.14 22.11
C ILE A 47 -16.03 24.67 22.19
N ARG A 48 -16.33 25.32 21.06
CA ARG A 48 -16.44 26.78 20.97
C ARG A 48 -17.51 27.33 21.90
N ASP A 49 -18.59 26.58 22.14
CA ASP A 49 -19.68 26.95 23.06
C ASP A 49 -19.44 26.52 24.53
N GLY A 50 -18.26 25.98 24.84
CA GLY A 50 -17.83 25.74 26.21
C GLY A 50 -18.37 24.45 26.84
N ARG A 51 -18.79 23.46 26.04
CA ARG A 51 -19.05 22.10 26.53
C ARG A 51 -17.75 21.46 27.03
N THR A 52 -17.85 20.56 27.99
CA THR A 52 -16.70 19.82 28.53
C THR A 52 -16.31 18.65 27.63
N VAL A 53 -15.06 18.18 27.74
CA VAL A 53 -14.57 17.01 26.98
C VAL A 53 -15.50 15.79 27.14
N SER A 54 -15.88 15.45 28.37
CA SER A 54 -16.75 14.29 28.66
C SER A 54 -18.15 14.42 28.05
N GLU A 55 -18.70 15.63 28.01
CA GLU A 55 -20.00 15.89 27.37
C GLU A 55 -19.88 15.68 25.86
N ILE A 56 -18.86 16.22 25.21
CA ILE A 56 -18.67 16.10 23.76
C ILE A 56 -18.39 14.65 23.36
N MET A 57 -17.58 13.92 24.14
CA MET A 57 -17.37 12.48 23.91
C MET A 57 -18.69 11.70 23.91
N SER A 58 -19.64 12.08 24.76
CA SER A 58 -20.96 11.44 24.84
C SER A 58 -21.88 11.88 23.70
N LEU A 59 -21.92 13.19 23.41
CA LEU A 59 -22.75 13.80 22.36
C LEU A 59 -22.31 13.39 20.95
N GLY A 60 -21.01 13.24 20.70
CA GLY A 60 -20.49 12.81 19.41
C GLY A 60 -21.05 11.45 18.95
N LYS A 61 -21.34 10.55 19.90
CA LYS A 61 -21.94 9.23 19.65
C LYS A 61 -23.42 9.28 19.26
N THR A 62 -24.03 10.46 19.35
CA THR A 62 -25.47 10.63 19.09
C THR A 62 -25.75 11.41 17.83
N MET A 63 -24.74 12.02 17.18
CA MET A 63 -24.96 12.88 16.02
C MET A 63 -25.49 12.11 14.80
N LEU A 64 -24.90 10.96 14.48
CA LEU A 64 -25.24 10.16 13.30
C LEU A 64 -25.59 8.73 13.70
N GLY A 65 -26.60 8.15 13.04
CA GLY A 65 -26.97 6.75 13.16
C GLY A 65 -26.64 5.97 11.90
N ILE A 66 -26.81 4.64 11.97
CA ILE A 66 -26.60 3.69 10.86
C ILE A 66 -27.40 4.13 9.61
N ARG A 67 -28.62 4.64 9.79
CA ARG A 67 -29.48 5.07 8.67
C ARG A 67 -28.94 6.30 7.93
N GLN A 68 -28.14 7.14 8.59
CA GLN A 68 -27.61 8.38 8.00
C GLN A 68 -26.26 8.22 7.32
N VAL A 69 -25.64 7.05 7.40
CA VAL A 69 -24.33 6.77 6.77
C VAL A 69 -24.47 5.66 5.74
N MET A 70 -23.54 5.56 4.78
CA MET A 70 -23.49 4.47 3.81
C MET A 70 -23.17 3.13 4.50
N ASP A 71 -23.54 2.03 3.84
CA ASP A 71 -23.21 0.68 4.30
C ASP A 71 -21.70 0.48 4.53
N GLY A 72 -21.36 -0.24 5.59
CA GLY A 72 -19.99 -0.51 6.04
C GLY A 72 -19.28 0.66 6.77
N VAL A 73 -19.77 1.90 6.70
CA VAL A 73 -19.10 3.05 7.36
C VAL A 73 -19.01 2.88 8.88
N SER A 74 -20.04 2.29 9.51
CA SER A 74 -20.05 2.02 10.95
C SER A 74 -18.98 1.02 11.38
N ALA A 75 -18.62 0.06 10.51
CA ALA A 75 -17.58 -0.93 10.78
C ALA A 75 -16.17 -0.34 10.62
N MET A 76 -15.99 0.59 9.66
CA MET A 76 -14.71 1.27 9.42
C MET A 76 -14.39 2.35 10.47
N LEU A 77 -15.42 3.02 11.01
CA LEU A 77 -15.23 4.19 11.85
C LEU A 77 -15.24 3.85 13.35
N HIS A 78 -14.09 3.45 13.87
CA HIS A 78 -13.92 3.14 15.29
C HIS A 78 -13.90 4.39 16.17
N ASP A 79 -13.17 5.43 15.77
CA ASP A 79 -12.98 6.66 16.54
C ASP A 79 -12.99 7.89 15.63
N VAL A 80 -13.48 9.02 16.16
CA VAL A 80 -13.23 10.36 15.58
C VAL A 80 -12.52 11.20 16.62
N GLN A 81 -11.37 11.76 16.25
CA GLN A 81 -10.54 12.57 17.12
C GLN A 81 -10.40 13.99 16.60
N VAL A 82 -10.46 14.98 17.49
CA VAL A 82 -10.20 16.38 17.13
C VAL A 82 -9.71 17.14 18.36
N GLU A 83 -8.87 18.16 18.16
CA GLU A 83 -8.51 19.11 19.21
C GLU A 83 -9.10 20.49 18.93
N GLY A 84 -9.62 21.13 19.97
CA GLY A 84 -10.18 22.48 19.87
C GLY A 84 -9.83 23.30 21.10
N THR A 85 -10.05 24.62 21.03
CA THR A 85 -9.75 25.55 22.13
C THR A 85 -10.96 25.70 23.04
N PHE A 86 -10.96 25.00 24.17
CA PHE A 86 -11.93 25.16 25.23
C PHE A 86 -11.67 26.46 26.02
N PRO A 87 -12.59 26.89 26.90
CA PRO A 87 -12.33 28.00 27.82
C PRO A 87 -11.06 27.83 28.67
N ASP A 88 -10.63 26.60 28.90
CA ASP A 88 -9.42 26.23 29.66
C ASP A 88 -8.23 25.81 28.75
N GLY A 89 -8.26 26.19 27.47
CA GLY A 89 -7.21 25.92 26.48
C GLY A 89 -7.46 24.68 25.62
N THR A 90 -6.47 24.29 24.81
CA THR A 90 -6.61 23.17 23.87
C THR A 90 -6.78 21.84 24.59
N LYS A 91 -7.74 21.01 24.16
CA LYS A 91 -7.91 19.62 24.61
C LYS A 91 -8.26 18.71 23.44
N LEU A 92 -7.85 17.44 23.57
CA LEU A 92 -8.27 16.34 22.71
C LEU A 92 -9.66 15.84 23.11
N VAL A 93 -10.51 15.64 22.10
CA VAL A 93 -11.75 14.87 22.20
C VAL A 93 -11.61 13.63 21.34
N THR A 94 -11.94 12.46 21.89
CA THR A 94 -12.05 11.21 21.14
C THR A 94 -13.48 10.68 21.29
N VAL A 95 -14.21 10.62 20.18
CA VAL A 95 -15.54 10.02 20.12
C VAL A 95 -15.39 8.55 19.74
N HIS A 96 -15.55 7.67 20.72
CA HIS A 96 -15.45 6.22 20.53
C HIS A 96 -16.75 5.61 20.02
N SER A 97 -16.66 4.83 18.95
CA SER A 97 -17.78 4.18 18.26
C SER A 97 -18.89 5.19 17.94
N PRO A 98 -18.62 6.20 17.10
CA PRO A 98 -19.56 7.30 16.86
C PRO A 98 -20.89 6.85 16.25
N ILE A 99 -20.89 5.77 15.47
CA ILE A 99 -22.09 5.23 14.82
C ILE A 99 -22.58 4.01 15.61
N CYS A 100 -23.27 4.27 16.73
CA CYS A 100 -23.75 3.21 17.63
C CYS A 100 -25.27 3.19 17.84
N ARG A 101 -26.02 3.94 17.03
CA ARG A 101 -27.49 4.03 17.06
C ARG A 101 -28.05 3.79 15.67
N VAL A 102 -29.33 3.39 15.60
CA VAL A 102 -30.03 3.29 14.30
C VAL A 102 -30.20 4.68 13.68
N ASP A 103 -30.62 5.65 14.51
CA ASP A 103 -30.87 7.03 14.12
C ASP A 103 -30.07 8.00 14.98
N GLY A 104 -29.52 9.02 14.34
CA GLY A 104 -28.83 10.14 14.98
C GLY A 104 -29.78 11.24 15.43
N ASP A 105 -29.32 12.08 16.35
CA ASP A 105 -29.89 13.38 16.68
C ASP A 105 -29.47 14.38 15.60
N LEU A 106 -30.34 14.53 14.59
CA LEU A 106 -30.06 15.40 13.45
C LEU A 106 -30.05 16.89 13.81
N ALA A 107 -30.70 17.29 14.92
CA ALA A 107 -30.59 18.66 15.41
C ALA A 107 -29.17 18.94 15.90
N LEU A 108 -28.54 17.94 16.54
CA LEU A 108 -27.15 18.01 16.95
C LEU A 108 -26.19 17.89 15.76
N ALA A 109 -26.45 17.02 14.78
CA ALA A 109 -25.60 16.88 13.59
C ALA A 109 -25.59 18.15 12.71
N LEU A 110 -26.69 18.90 12.71
CA LEU A 110 -26.87 20.15 11.97
C LEU A 110 -26.71 21.38 12.86
N TYR A 111 -26.17 21.23 14.08
CA TYR A 111 -25.99 22.34 15.00
C TYR A 111 -25.11 23.44 14.39
N GLY A 112 -25.50 24.69 14.63
CA GLY A 112 -24.82 25.88 14.08
C GLY A 112 -24.94 26.08 12.55
N SER A 113 -25.49 25.11 11.81
CA SER A 113 -25.53 25.18 10.33
C SER A 113 -26.67 26.05 9.77
N PHE A 114 -27.73 26.26 10.56
CA PHE A 114 -29.00 26.89 10.15
C PHE A 114 -29.71 26.17 8.98
N LEU A 115 -29.35 24.92 8.70
CA LEU A 115 -30.03 24.09 7.72
C LEU A 115 -31.31 23.49 8.30
N PRO A 116 -32.35 23.23 7.47
CA PRO A 116 -33.52 22.52 7.91
C PRO A 116 -33.17 21.08 8.31
N ILE A 117 -33.77 20.60 9.39
CA ILE A 117 -33.61 19.22 9.84
C ILE A 117 -34.48 18.31 8.95
N PRO A 118 -33.91 17.35 8.21
CA PRO A 118 -34.68 16.44 7.38
C PRO A 118 -35.44 15.42 8.25
N ALA A 119 -36.54 14.89 7.72
CA ALA A 119 -37.28 13.82 8.38
C ALA A 119 -36.51 12.49 8.31
N LEU A 120 -36.51 11.68 9.37
CA LEU A 120 -35.69 10.45 9.46
C LEU A 120 -36.04 9.41 8.39
N ASP A 121 -37.31 9.34 7.99
CA ASP A 121 -37.83 8.44 6.95
C ASP A 121 -37.29 8.75 5.55
N SER A 122 -36.87 10.00 5.30
CA SER A 122 -36.29 10.41 4.02
C SER A 122 -34.94 9.75 3.69
N PHE A 123 -34.26 9.16 4.67
CA PHE A 123 -33.01 8.40 4.48
C PHE A 123 -33.24 6.94 4.09
N GLY A 124 -34.50 6.47 4.06
CA GLY A 124 -34.84 5.08 3.79
C GLY A 124 -34.67 4.14 5.00
N PRO A 125 -34.71 2.82 4.79
CA PRO A 125 -34.48 1.85 5.85
C PRO A 125 -33.02 1.87 6.34
N ALA A 126 -32.81 1.56 7.61
CA ALA A 126 -31.46 1.28 8.11
C ALA A 126 -30.97 -0.06 7.54
N ASP A 127 -29.70 -0.13 7.20
CA ASP A 127 -29.10 -1.40 6.80
C ASP A 127 -29.15 -2.40 7.96
N PRO A 128 -29.30 -3.71 7.66
CA PRO A 128 -29.31 -4.73 8.69
C PRO A 128 -28.01 -4.70 9.52
N PRO A 129 -28.09 -5.07 10.82
CA PRO A 129 -26.88 -5.17 11.64
C PRO A 129 -25.91 -6.17 11.01
N PHE A 130 -24.64 -5.79 10.97
CA PHE A 130 -23.54 -6.52 10.35
C PHE A 130 -23.56 -8.01 10.76
N THR A 131 -23.76 -8.90 9.80
CA THR A 131 -23.58 -10.35 9.99
C THR A 131 -22.15 -10.69 9.61
N GLY A 132 -21.38 -11.40 10.45
CA GLY A 132 -19.92 -11.61 10.34
C GLY A 132 -19.34 -12.20 9.03
N HIS A 133 -20.13 -12.34 7.96
CA HIS A 133 -19.68 -12.61 6.59
C HIS A 133 -19.02 -11.40 5.89
N ASP A 134 -19.17 -10.19 6.45
CA ASP A 134 -18.62 -8.94 5.89
C ASP A 134 -17.41 -8.38 6.66
N ASP A 135 -16.85 -9.13 7.60
CA ASP A 135 -15.67 -8.70 8.36
C ASP A 135 -14.47 -8.49 7.42
N GLN A 136 -13.70 -7.42 7.65
CA GLN A 136 -12.49 -7.14 6.87
C GLN A 136 -11.43 -8.24 7.03
N ILE A 137 -11.37 -8.83 8.23
CA ILE A 137 -10.51 -9.96 8.56
C ILE A 137 -11.41 -11.11 9.02
N MET A 138 -11.38 -12.20 8.27
CA MET A 138 -12.15 -13.42 8.49
C MET A 138 -11.19 -14.51 8.97
N VAL A 139 -11.17 -14.78 10.27
CA VAL A 139 -10.31 -15.83 10.84
C VAL A 139 -10.89 -17.22 10.57
N LEU A 140 -10.03 -18.22 10.44
CA LEU A 140 -10.50 -19.61 10.37
C LEU A 140 -11.20 -20.02 11.67
N ASP A 141 -12.28 -20.78 11.56
CA ASP A 141 -12.90 -21.42 12.72
C ASP A 141 -11.95 -22.47 13.27
N ASP A 142 -11.33 -22.14 14.40
CA ASP A 142 -10.34 -22.98 15.05
C ASP A 142 -10.67 -23.08 16.54
N ALA A 143 -11.50 -24.07 16.87
CA ALA A 143 -11.91 -24.38 18.24
C ALA A 143 -10.72 -24.69 19.17
N LYS A 144 -9.52 -24.99 18.63
CA LYS A 144 -8.32 -25.27 19.42
C LYS A 144 -7.48 -24.03 19.69
N GLY A 145 -7.62 -22.97 18.89
CA GLY A 145 -6.83 -21.74 18.98
C GLY A 145 -5.35 -21.94 18.63
N ILE A 146 -4.57 -20.86 18.71
CA ILE A 146 -3.13 -20.85 18.43
C ILE A 146 -2.38 -21.10 19.73
N GLU A 147 -1.60 -22.19 19.79
CA GLU A 147 -0.68 -22.46 20.88
C GLU A 147 0.58 -21.58 20.74
N LEU A 148 0.79 -20.70 21.71
CA LEU A 148 1.97 -19.85 21.79
C LEU A 148 3.12 -20.56 22.51
N ASN A 149 4.34 -20.29 22.09
CA ASN A 149 5.57 -20.85 22.67
C ASN A 149 5.60 -22.39 22.64
N ALA A 150 4.98 -22.99 21.63
CA ALA A 150 4.88 -24.43 21.47
C ALA A 150 6.26 -25.11 21.53
N GLY A 151 6.29 -26.33 22.09
CA GLY A 151 7.52 -27.12 22.24
C GLY A 151 8.50 -26.62 23.32
N ARG A 152 8.13 -25.62 24.14
CA ARG A 152 8.90 -25.20 25.32
C ARG A 152 8.42 -25.90 26.59
N VAL A 153 9.34 -26.20 27.50
CA VAL A 153 8.99 -26.76 28.82
C VAL A 153 8.30 -25.67 29.64
N ILE A 154 7.04 -25.89 30.01
CA ILE A 154 6.25 -24.94 30.80
C ILE A 154 6.41 -25.26 32.29
N GLN A 155 6.80 -24.25 33.07
CA GLN A 155 6.94 -24.35 34.51
C GLN A 155 6.03 -23.35 35.22
N ARG A 156 5.75 -23.59 36.51
CA ARG A 156 5.03 -22.66 37.39
C ARG A 156 6.02 -21.88 38.22
N LEU A 157 5.71 -20.62 38.44
CA LEU A 157 6.44 -19.74 39.36
C LEU A 157 5.43 -18.99 40.22
N VAL A 158 5.57 -19.05 41.53
CA VAL A 158 4.82 -18.19 42.46
C VAL A 158 5.60 -16.91 42.62
N VAL A 159 4.95 -15.78 42.38
CA VAL A 159 5.54 -14.44 42.49
C VAL A 159 4.70 -13.61 43.44
N LYS A 160 5.36 -13.01 44.43
CA LYS A 160 4.75 -12.14 45.43
C LYS A 160 5.32 -10.73 45.37
N ASN A 161 4.47 -9.71 45.34
CA ASN A 161 4.90 -8.32 45.46
C ASN A 161 4.92 -7.91 46.93
N LEU A 162 6.12 -7.78 47.53
CA LEU A 162 6.29 -7.27 48.90
C LEU A 162 6.46 -5.75 48.98
N GLY A 163 6.25 -5.07 47.85
CA GLY A 163 6.41 -3.63 47.74
C GLY A 163 5.14 -2.87 48.05
N ASP A 164 5.27 -1.55 48.02
CA ASP A 164 4.23 -0.55 48.22
C ASP A 164 3.69 0.04 46.90
N ARG A 165 4.20 -0.43 45.76
CA ARG A 165 3.82 0.02 44.41
C ARG A 165 3.47 -1.15 43.49
N PRO A 166 2.64 -0.91 42.47
CA PRO A 166 2.38 -1.90 41.44
C PRO A 166 3.64 -2.20 40.63
N ILE A 167 3.85 -3.48 40.31
CA ILE A 167 4.94 -3.95 39.46
C ILE A 167 4.34 -4.72 38.29
N GLN A 168 4.77 -4.43 37.07
CA GLN A 168 4.26 -5.09 35.87
C GLN A 168 5.42 -5.66 35.05
N VAL A 169 5.35 -6.94 34.71
CA VAL A 169 6.42 -7.68 34.01
C VAL A 169 5.92 -8.10 32.63
N GLY A 170 6.62 -7.63 31.59
CA GLY A 170 6.29 -7.92 30.19
C GLY A 170 6.68 -9.33 29.76
N SER A 171 6.06 -9.82 28.68
CA SER A 171 6.16 -11.21 28.23
C SER A 171 7.57 -11.71 27.95
N HIS A 172 8.46 -10.85 27.45
CA HIS A 172 9.84 -11.19 27.07
C HIS A 172 10.89 -10.73 28.07
N TYR A 173 10.50 -10.21 29.22
CA TYR A 173 11.46 -9.81 30.25
C TYR A 173 12.11 -11.03 30.89
N HIS A 174 13.44 -11.00 31.08
CA HIS A 174 14.19 -12.05 31.78
C HIS A 174 13.73 -12.11 33.24
N LEU A 175 12.99 -13.16 33.63
CA LEU A 175 12.28 -13.16 34.92
C LEU A 175 13.20 -13.02 36.12
N ILE A 176 14.39 -13.63 36.06
CA ILE A 176 15.40 -13.52 37.11
C ILE A 176 15.83 -12.06 37.37
N GLU A 177 15.79 -11.21 36.36
CA GLU A 177 16.16 -9.79 36.45
C GLU A 177 15.00 -8.91 36.95
N SER A 178 13.81 -9.48 37.23
CA SER A 178 12.63 -8.69 37.62
C SER A 178 12.85 -7.98 38.95
N ASN A 179 12.12 -6.89 39.19
CA ASN A 179 12.26 -6.01 40.36
C ASN A 179 12.66 -6.76 41.66
N PRO A 180 13.67 -6.27 42.42
CA PRO A 180 14.17 -6.95 43.62
C PRO A 180 13.11 -7.29 44.66
N ILE A 181 12.02 -6.52 44.73
CA ILE A 181 10.95 -6.66 45.73
C ILE A 181 9.92 -7.74 45.33
N LEU A 182 9.99 -8.27 44.11
CA LEU A 182 9.24 -9.47 43.76
C LEU A 182 9.93 -10.70 44.35
N ASP A 183 9.28 -11.31 45.34
CA ASP A 183 9.72 -12.56 45.95
C ASP A 183 9.27 -13.75 45.09
N MET A 184 10.23 -14.57 44.67
CA MET A 184 10.02 -15.73 43.79
C MET A 184 11.21 -16.70 43.87
N ASP A 185 11.04 -17.89 43.29
CA ASP A 185 12.17 -18.78 43.05
C ASP A 185 13.03 -18.29 41.89
N ARG A 186 14.06 -17.48 42.19
CA ARG A 186 15.00 -16.92 41.21
C ARG A 186 15.82 -18.00 40.49
N ARG A 187 16.03 -19.18 41.10
CA ARG A 187 16.69 -20.31 40.46
C ARG A 187 15.82 -20.87 39.34
N LEU A 188 14.50 -21.02 39.58
CA LEU A 188 13.55 -21.40 38.53
C LEU A 188 13.37 -20.32 37.47
N ALA A 189 13.43 -19.04 37.85
CA ALA A 189 13.31 -17.92 36.92
C ALA A 189 14.53 -17.74 35.98
N TYR A 190 15.68 -18.33 36.30
CA TYR A 190 16.91 -18.20 35.51
C TYR A 190 16.73 -18.77 34.10
N GLY A 191 17.01 -17.97 33.08
CA GLY A 191 16.84 -18.37 31.67
C GLY A 191 15.38 -18.56 31.24
N HIS A 192 14.42 -17.99 31.97
CA HIS A 192 12.99 -18.08 31.68
C HIS A 192 12.34 -16.69 31.50
N ARG A 193 11.22 -16.70 30.79
CA ARG A 193 10.30 -15.57 30.60
C ARG A 193 8.86 -16.01 30.81
N LEU A 194 7.92 -15.06 30.87
CA LEU A 194 6.49 -15.37 31.02
C LEU A 194 5.96 -16.11 29.78
N ASN A 195 5.10 -17.11 30.01
CA ASN A 195 4.36 -17.82 28.97
C ASN A 195 3.00 -17.15 28.73
N ILE A 196 3.03 -15.95 28.15
CA ILE A 196 1.86 -15.13 27.84
C ILE A 196 2.01 -14.56 26.41
N PRO A 197 0.94 -14.00 25.80
CA PRO A 197 1.05 -13.43 24.45
C PRO A 197 2.12 -12.34 24.34
N ALA A 198 2.84 -12.33 23.22
CA ALA A 198 3.88 -11.35 22.92
C ALA A 198 3.37 -9.90 23.07
N GLY A 199 4.15 -9.07 23.77
CA GLY A 199 3.78 -7.69 24.03
C GLY A 199 2.76 -7.46 25.16
N THR A 200 2.23 -8.51 25.79
CA THR A 200 1.41 -8.40 27.01
C THR A 200 2.26 -8.45 28.28
N ALA A 201 1.64 -8.28 29.45
CA ALA A 201 2.32 -8.27 30.73
C ALA A 201 1.44 -8.83 31.86
N VAL A 202 2.08 -9.29 32.94
CA VAL A 202 1.39 -9.61 34.20
C VAL A 202 1.65 -8.48 35.19
N ARG A 203 0.57 -7.94 35.76
CA ARG A 203 0.61 -6.89 36.78
C ARG A 203 0.47 -7.49 38.18
N PHE A 204 1.23 -6.98 39.13
CA PHE A 204 1.24 -7.36 40.54
C PHE A 204 1.01 -6.11 41.38
N GLU A 205 -0.16 -5.98 41.99
CA GLU A 205 -0.44 -4.91 42.95
C GLU A 205 0.33 -5.13 44.27
N PRO A 206 0.51 -4.11 45.11
CA PRO A 206 1.11 -4.27 46.44
C PRO A 206 0.45 -5.40 47.25
N GLY A 207 1.24 -6.38 47.68
CA GLY A 207 0.75 -7.56 48.42
C GLY A 207 0.22 -8.71 47.57
N ASP A 208 0.08 -8.55 46.25
CA ASP A 208 -0.39 -9.63 45.36
C ASP A 208 0.53 -10.85 45.42
N VAL A 209 -0.08 -12.04 45.37
CA VAL A 209 0.59 -13.32 45.11
C VAL A 209 -0.07 -13.93 43.88
N LYS A 210 0.71 -14.20 42.82
CA LYS A 210 0.19 -14.88 41.61
C LYS A 210 1.08 -16.03 41.22
N THR A 211 0.45 -17.14 40.82
CA THR A 211 1.13 -18.23 40.13
C THR A 211 1.11 -17.95 38.64
N VAL A 212 2.28 -17.81 38.05
CA VAL A 212 2.45 -17.56 36.61
C VAL A 212 3.06 -18.77 35.91
N SER A 213 2.73 -18.93 34.63
CA SER A 213 3.39 -19.90 33.75
C SER A 213 4.61 -19.26 33.10
N ILE A 214 5.72 -20.00 33.06
CA ILE A 214 7.00 -19.53 32.51
C ILE A 214 7.54 -20.55 31.50
N VAL A 215 8.30 -20.06 30.53
CA VAL A 215 8.97 -20.87 29.50
C VAL A 215 10.43 -20.43 29.36
N PRO A 216 11.35 -21.33 29.00
CA PRO A 216 12.74 -20.97 28.77
C PRO A 216 12.86 -19.99 27.58
N ILE A 217 13.85 -19.09 27.66
CA ILE A 217 14.33 -18.37 26.47
C ILE A 217 14.97 -19.37 25.49
N ARG A 218 15.02 -18.97 24.23
CA ARG A 218 15.41 -19.79 23.09
C ARG A 218 16.58 -19.17 22.31
N GLY A 219 16.88 -19.63 21.10
CA GLY A 219 18.04 -19.18 20.34
C GLY A 219 19.37 -19.51 21.05
N ASN A 220 20.29 -18.55 21.13
CA ASN A 220 21.59 -18.74 21.80
C ASN A 220 21.49 -18.85 23.33
N ARG A 221 20.30 -18.58 23.90
CA ARG A 221 20.03 -18.58 25.34
C ARG A 221 21.02 -17.71 26.12
N ILE A 222 21.15 -16.47 25.69
CA ILE A 222 22.02 -15.47 26.34
C ILE A 222 21.13 -14.43 27.01
N ILE A 223 21.29 -14.27 28.32
CA ILE A 223 20.66 -13.19 29.08
C ILE A 223 21.53 -11.94 28.93
N SER A 224 20.88 -10.82 28.66
CA SER A 224 21.50 -9.49 28.72
C SER A 224 20.46 -8.46 29.16
N GLY A 225 20.93 -7.33 29.69
CA GLY A 225 20.05 -6.25 30.11
C GLY A 225 19.43 -6.43 31.50
N GLY A 226 18.31 -5.74 31.74
CA GLY A 226 17.63 -5.79 33.03
C GLY A 226 18.44 -5.11 34.14
N ASN A 227 18.69 -5.81 35.26
CA ASN A 227 19.62 -5.33 36.29
C ASN A 227 21.07 -5.76 36.00
N ASN A 228 21.29 -6.52 34.92
CA ASN A 228 22.60 -6.95 34.44
C ASN A 228 23.35 -7.83 35.47
N LEU A 229 22.63 -8.69 36.20
CA LEU A 229 23.17 -9.54 37.27
C LEU A 229 23.26 -11.02 36.91
N ALA A 230 22.44 -11.46 35.95
CA ALA A 230 22.41 -12.80 35.40
C ALA A 230 22.86 -12.84 33.92
N SER A 231 23.58 -11.81 33.47
CA SER A 231 24.01 -11.68 32.08
C SER A 231 25.05 -12.74 31.69
N GLY A 232 24.88 -13.29 30.48
CA GLY A 232 25.72 -14.36 29.95
C GLY A 232 24.91 -15.52 29.38
N VAL A 233 25.63 -16.53 28.89
CA VAL A 233 25.02 -17.77 28.39
C VAL A 233 24.37 -18.50 29.57
N VAL A 234 23.12 -18.96 29.40
CA VAL A 234 22.39 -19.69 30.43
C VAL A 234 23.10 -21.02 30.73
N ASP A 235 23.82 -21.04 31.86
CA ASP A 235 24.48 -22.23 32.41
C ASP A 235 23.97 -22.55 33.83
N MET A 236 23.28 -23.68 33.97
CA MET A 236 22.71 -24.14 35.25
C MET A 236 23.77 -24.48 36.30
N LYS A 237 25.06 -24.63 35.95
CA LYS A 237 26.14 -24.80 36.94
C LYS A 237 26.43 -23.51 37.70
N SER A 238 26.14 -22.36 37.10
CA SER A 238 26.46 -21.04 37.65
C SER A 238 25.28 -20.42 38.42
N VAL A 239 24.08 -21.02 38.34
CA VAL A 239 22.85 -20.41 38.86
C VAL A 239 22.88 -20.14 40.37
N ASP A 240 23.49 -21.01 41.18
CA ASP A 240 23.58 -20.78 42.63
C ASP A 240 24.43 -19.56 42.97
N SER A 241 25.53 -19.35 42.23
CA SER A 241 26.38 -18.16 42.40
C SER A 241 25.67 -16.89 41.95
N ILE A 242 24.87 -16.96 40.87
CA ILE A 242 24.08 -15.85 40.36
C ILE A 242 22.97 -15.47 41.35
N VAL A 243 22.21 -16.45 41.86
CA VAL A 243 21.17 -16.23 42.85
C VAL A 243 21.75 -15.67 44.15
N ALA A 244 22.90 -16.17 44.61
CA ALA A 244 23.59 -15.60 45.76
C ALA A 244 23.99 -14.14 45.55
N ALA A 245 24.48 -13.78 44.36
CA ALA A 245 24.83 -12.40 44.01
C ALA A 245 23.59 -11.48 43.94
N LEU A 246 22.46 -11.98 43.42
CA LEU A 246 21.17 -11.27 43.41
C LEU A 246 20.67 -11.01 44.84
N VAL A 247 20.67 -12.03 45.69
CA VAL A 247 20.24 -11.90 47.10
C VAL A 247 21.15 -10.93 47.86
N ALA A 248 22.45 -10.97 47.61
CA ALA A 248 23.40 -10.00 48.18
C ALA A 248 23.11 -8.54 47.77
N GLN A 249 22.44 -8.34 46.63
CA GLN A 249 21.99 -7.04 46.14
C GLN A 249 20.52 -6.73 46.48
N GLY A 250 19.91 -7.52 47.37
CA GLY A 250 18.56 -7.25 47.89
C GLY A 250 17.41 -7.81 47.06
N PHE A 251 17.69 -8.71 46.09
CA PHE A 251 16.63 -9.43 45.40
C PHE A 251 16.04 -10.50 46.31
N LEU A 252 14.72 -10.46 46.46
CA LEU A 252 14.00 -11.46 47.22
C LEU A 252 13.97 -12.80 46.48
N HIS A 253 14.23 -13.85 47.24
CA HIS A 253 14.28 -15.22 46.76
C HIS A 253 13.70 -16.18 47.80
N THR A 254 12.65 -16.88 47.40
CA THR A 254 12.07 -17.99 48.16
C THR A 254 12.00 -19.23 47.26
N PRO A 255 12.77 -20.30 47.55
CA PRO A 255 12.69 -21.55 46.80
C PRO A 255 11.28 -22.15 46.83
N LEU A 256 10.80 -22.65 45.69
CA LEU A 256 9.50 -23.31 45.62
C LEU A 256 9.60 -24.72 46.23
N VAL A 257 8.82 -25.00 47.27
CA VAL A 257 8.71 -26.36 47.83
C VAL A 257 7.86 -27.22 46.89
N PRO A 258 8.36 -28.35 46.37
CA PRO A 258 7.57 -29.23 45.51
C PRO A 258 6.34 -29.76 46.27
N SER A 259 5.12 -29.50 45.78
CA SER A 259 3.92 -30.16 46.30
C SER A 259 3.62 -31.43 45.51
N VAL A 260 2.99 -32.41 46.17
CA VAL A 260 2.69 -33.75 45.62
C VAL A 260 1.63 -33.71 44.51
N ASP A 261 0.89 -32.61 44.39
CA ASP A 261 -0.16 -32.37 43.38
C ASP A 261 0.30 -31.40 42.27
N SER A 262 1.50 -31.61 41.70
CA SER A 262 2.06 -30.72 40.68
C SER A 262 1.36 -30.90 39.31
N VAL A 263 0.14 -30.39 39.18
CA VAL A 263 -0.54 -30.28 37.88
C VAL A 263 0.31 -29.39 36.97
N HIS A 264 0.76 -29.91 35.83
CA HIS A 264 1.47 -29.13 34.83
C HIS A 264 0.61 -27.92 34.39
N PRO A 265 1.19 -26.70 34.30
CA PRO A 265 0.45 -25.55 33.80
C PRO A 265 0.04 -25.81 32.34
N PRO A 266 -1.19 -25.40 31.94
CA PRO A 266 -1.65 -25.62 30.58
C PRO A 266 -0.83 -24.78 29.57
N PRO A 267 -0.83 -25.16 28.28
CA PRO A 267 -0.30 -24.34 27.20
C PRO A 267 -0.95 -22.95 27.16
N CYS A 268 -0.21 -21.95 26.66
CA CYS A 268 -0.76 -20.63 26.42
C CYS A 268 -1.47 -20.65 25.07
N ILE A 269 -2.80 -20.66 25.08
CA ILE A 269 -3.63 -20.71 23.86
C ILE A 269 -4.30 -19.36 23.66
N MET A 270 -4.24 -18.84 22.44
CA MET A 270 -4.89 -17.59 22.03
C MET A 270 -5.91 -17.87 20.93
N SER A 271 -7.12 -17.29 21.02
CA SER A 271 -8.07 -17.42 19.91
C SER A 271 -7.54 -16.69 18.68
N ARG A 272 -7.79 -17.24 17.48
CA ARG A 272 -7.38 -16.62 16.21
C ARG A 272 -7.89 -15.17 16.08
N GLN A 273 -9.12 -14.90 16.52
CA GLN A 273 -9.66 -13.54 16.53
C GLN A 273 -8.83 -12.56 17.38
N THR A 274 -8.40 -12.99 18.56
CA THR A 274 -7.56 -12.14 19.43
C THR A 274 -6.16 -12.00 18.83
N TYR A 275 -5.62 -13.08 18.25
CA TYR A 275 -4.33 -13.07 17.57
C TYR A 275 -4.33 -12.08 16.40
N ALA A 276 -5.31 -12.18 15.50
CA ALA A 276 -5.45 -11.31 14.35
C ALA A 276 -5.58 -9.83 14.74
N ARG A 277 -6.34 -9.52 15.80
CA ARG A 277 -6.42 -8.16 16.36
C ARG A 277 -5.12 -7.66 16.99
N THR A 278 -4.26 -8.57 17.44
CA THR A 278 -3.03 -8.23 18.17
C THR A 278 -1.82 -8.12 17.26
N TYR A 279 -1.69 -9.02 16.28
CA TYR A 279 -0.51 -9.13 15.42
C TYR A 279 -0.86 -9.09 13.92
N GLY A 280 -2.12 -8.90 13.55
CA GLY A 280 -2.61 -9.14 12.19
C GLY A 280 -2.88 -10.63 11.93
N PRO A 281 -3.60 -10.95 10.84
CA PRO A 281 -3.97 -12.32 10.48
C PRO A 281 -2.74 -13.21 10.25
N THR A 282 -2.95 -14.52 10.34
CA THR A 282 -1.92 -15.55 10.10
C THR A 282 -2.42 -16.60 9.11
N THR A 283 -1.61 -17.63 8.84
CA THR A 283 -1.85 -18.67 7.83
C THR A 283 -3.29 -19.19 7.86
N GLY A 284 -3.93 -19.13 6.70
CA GLY A 284 -5.30 -19.56 6.44
C GLY A 284 -6.39 -18.52 6.75
N ASP A 285 -6.09 -17.50 7.57
CA ASP A 285 -7.03 -16.39 7.78
C ASP A 285 -7.19 -15.60 6.48
N ARG A 286 -8.40 -15.04 6.29
CA ARG A 286 -8.82 -14.33 5.09
C ARG A 286 -8.92 -12.83 5.31
N ILE A 287 -8.67 -12.06 4.27
CA ILE A 287 -8.67 -10.59 4.28
C ILE A 287 -9.43 -10.11 3.05
N ARG A 288 -10.46 -9.29 3.29
CA ARG A 288 -11.13 -8.54 2.21
C ARG A 288 -10.24 -7.36 1.80
N LEU A 289 -10.22 -7.02 0.51
CA LEU A 289 -9.43 -5.90 0.01
C LEU A 289 -10.33 -4.67 -0.21
N GLY A 290 -10.22 -3.67 0.67
CA GLY A 290 -11.10 -2.51 0.68
C GLY A 290 -12.56 -2.93 0.85
N ASP A 291 -13.46 -2.33 0.08
CA ASP A 291 -14.88 -2.72 -0.03
C ASP A 291 -15.18 -3.53 -1.30
N THR A 292 -14.15 -4.20 -1.85
CA THR A 292 -14.32 -5.09 -2.99
C THR A 292 -14.88 -6.45 -2.56
N ALA A 293 -15.28 -7.26 -3.55
CA ALA A 293 -15.59 -8.66 -3.38
C ALA A 293 -14.33 -9.54 -3.27
N LEU A 294 -13.12 -8.98 -3.43
CA LEU A 294 -11.87 -9.74 -3.41
C LEU A 294 -11.49 -10.11 -1.98
N VAL A 295 -11.23 -11.40 -1.77
CA VAL A 295 -10.84 -11.99 -0.49
C VAL A 295 -9.65 -12.89 -0.71
N VAL A 296 -8.53 -12.55 -0.09
CA VAL A 296 -7.31 -13.36 -0.09
C VAL A 296 -7.15 -14.10 1.22
N HIS A 297 -6.44 -15.22 1.23
CA HIS A 297 -5.98 -15.85 2.46
C HIS A 297 -4.45 -15.74 2.60
N VAL A 298 -3.98 -15.74 3.85
CA VAL A 298 -2.54 -15.78 4.15
C VAL A 298 -2.00 -17.18 3.86
N GLU A 299 -1.14 -17.30 2.86
CA GLU A 299 -0.62 -18.59 2.36
C GLU A 299 0.39 -19.22 3.32
N LYS A 300 1.16 -18.36 4.02
CA LYS A 300 2.13 -18.76 5.04
C LYS A 300 2.43 -17.61 5.97
N ASP A 301 2.87 -17.93 7.17
CA ASP A 301 3.39 -17.01 8.17
C ASP A 301 4.81 -17.46 8.54
N LEU A 302 5.77 -16.53 8.49
CA LEU A 302 7.17 -16.80 8.81
C LEU A 302 7.48 -16.63 10.30
N THR A 303 6.51 -16.22 11.11
CA THR A 303 6.68 -16.03 12.56
C THR A 303 6.86 -17.35 13.33
N VAL A 304 7.23 -17.22 14.60
CA VAL A 304 7.16 -18.28 15.59
C VAL A 304 6.19 -17.81 16.68
N TYR A 305 5.05 -18.49 16.82
CA TYR A 305 3.96 -18.02 17.68
C TYR A 305 4.42 -17.85 19.14
N GLY A 306 4.21 -16.64 19.68
CA GLY A 306 4.67 -16.21 21.00
C GLY A 306 6.00 -15.45 21.02
N ASP A 307 6.73 -15.37 19.90
CA ASP A 307 7.94 -14.55 19.69
C ASP A 307 7.71 -13.45 18.61
N GLU A 308 6.47 -12.99 18.43
CA GLU A 308 6.14 -11.90 17.50
C GLU A 308 6.86 -10.60 17.89
N CYS A 309 7.42 -9.88 16.91
CA CYS A 309 8.07 -8.60 17.13
C CYS A 309 7.02 -7.52 17.39
N LYS A 310 6.92 -7.02 18.63
CA LYS A 310 5.97 -5.95 18.98
C LYS A 310 6.64 -4.83 19.78
N PHE A 311 6.52 -3.60 19.29
CA PHE A 311 7.10 -2.40 19.90
C PHE A 311 6.11 -1.64 20.80
N GLY A 312 6.62 -1.09 21.91
CA GLY A 312 5.87 -0.23 22.83
C GLY A 312 6.21 -0.46 24.31
N GLY A 313 5.59 0.33 25.19
CA GLY A 313 5.78 0.25 26.63
C GLY A 313 5.53 -1.16 27.18
N GLY A 314 6.56 -1.78 27.76
CA GLY A 314 6.48 -3.13 28.33
C GLY A 314 6.41 -4.29 27.32
N LYS A 315 6.58 -4.04 26.02
CA LYS A 315 6.42 -5.07 24.98
C LYS A 315 7.71 -5.85 24.69
N VAL A 316 7.87 -6.35 23.46
CA VAL A 316 8.87 -7.35 23.04
C VAL A 316 10.18 -6.70 22.63
N LEU A 317 10.13 -5.71 21.72
CA LEU A 317 11.31 -5.05 21.17
C LEU A 317 11.88 -4.06 22.19
N ARG A 318 12.60 -4.60 23.17
CA ARG A 318 13.32 -3.90 24.23
C ARG A 318 14.66 -4.57 24.47
N GLU A 319 15.59 -3.81 25.02
CA GLU A 319 16.98 -4.19 25.28
C GLU A 319 17.08 -5.56 25.99
N GLY A 320 17.91 -6.45 25.44
CA GLY A 320 18.14 -7.81 25.95
C GLY A 320 17.01 -8.81 25.67
N MET A 321 15.87 -8.34 25.16
CA MET A 321 14.66 -9.11 24.91
C MET A 321 14.52 -9.34 23.39
N GLY A 322 13.51 -8.79 22.73
CA GLY A 322 13.41 -8.81 21.27
C GLY A 322 14.40 -7.88 20.56
N GLN A 323 15.05 -6.95 21.27
CA GLN A 323 16.15 -6.13 20.76
C GLN A 323 17.48 -6.69 21.28
N ALA A 324 18.32 -7.16 20.37
CA ALA A 324 19.64 -7.70 20.65
C ALA A 324 20.60 -6.64 21.21
N THR A 325 21.51 -7.08 22.08
CA THR A 325 22.52 -6.24 22.74
C THR A 325 23.91 -6.55 22.20
N GLY A 326 24.88 -5.66 22.42
CA GLY A 326 26.27 -5.89 22.00
C GLY A 326 26.48 -5.97 20.49
N ARG A 327 25.55 -5.42 19.69
CA ARG A 327 25.63 -5.37 18.21
C ARG A 327 25.83 -3.93 17.74
N ASN A 328 26.69 -3.74 16.74
CA ASN A 328 26.86 -2.43 16.09
C ASN A 328 25.89 -2.25 14.91
N ALA A 329 25.84 -1.05 14.34
CA ALA A 329 24.95 -0.71 13.21
C ALA A 329 25.14 -1.61 11.97
N LEU A 330 26.35 -2.13 11.71
CA LEU A 330 26.59 -3.02 10.57
C LEU A 330 25.93 -4.40 10.77
N GLN A 331 25.68 -4.82 12.01
CA GLN A 331 25.13 -6.13 12.35
C GLN A 331 23.61 -6.16 12.48
N VAL A 332 22.95 -5.00 12.52
CA VAL A 332 21.51 -4.87 12.78
C VAL A 332 20.79 -4.22 11.61
N LEU A 333 19.47 -4.32 11.56
CA LEU A 333 18.65 -3.61 10.58
C LEU A 333 18.65 -2.10 10.83
N ASP A 334 18.46 -1.30 9.79
CA ASP A 334 18.20 0.15 9.94
C ASP A 334 16.75 0.36 10.42
N THR A 335 15.81 -0.36 9.80
CA THR A 335 14.39 -0.36 10.15
C THR A 335 13.83 -1.77 10.03
N VAL A 336 12.86 -2.14 10.88
CA VAL A 336 12.04 -3.34 10.72
C VAL A 336 10.56 -2.95 10.60
N ILE A 337 9.87 -3.49 9.60
CA ILE A 337 8.40 -3.48 9.54
C ILE A 337 7.92 -4.78 10.17
N THR A 338 7.23 -4.70 11.31
CA THR A 338 6.84 -5.89 12.08
C THR A 338 5.50 -6.44 11.63
N ASN A 339 5.35 -7.77 11.58
CA ASN A 339 4.06 -8.45 11.40
C ASN A 339 3.25 -8.01 10.16
N ALA A 340 3.90 -7.69 9.05
CA ALA A 340 3.25 -7.25 7.82
C ALA A 340 2.57 -8.41 7.09
N VAL A 341 1.33 -8.21 6.61
CA VAL A 341 0.78 -9.07 5.55
C VAL A 341 1.26 -8.53 4.21
N ILE A 342 2.14 -9.25 3.54
CA ILE A 342 2.67 -8.90 2.23
C ILE A 342 1.72 -9.43 1.16
N ILE A 343 1.22 -8.52 0.30
CA ILE A 343 0.55 -8.87 -0.95
C ILE A 343 1.47 -8.45 -2.08
N ASP A 344 1.98 -9.43 -2.82
CA ASP A 344 2.90 -9.24 -3.93
C ASP A 344 2.60 -10.27 -5.02
N TYR A 345 3.09 -10.07 -6.25
CA TYR A 345 2.93 -11.07 -7.30
C TYR A 345 3.55 -12.43 -6.91
N THR A 346 4.55 -12.44 -6.02
CA THR A 346 5.19 -13.67 -5.52
C THR A 346 4.35 -14.45 -4.52
N GLY A 347 3.36 -13.82 -3.85
CA GLY A 347 2.63 -14.48 -2.77
C GLY A 347 1.79 -13.53 -1.92
N VAL A 348 0.87 -14.13 -1.14
CA VAL A 348 0.16 -13.46 -0.05
C VAL A 348 0.60 -14.11 1.26
N TYR A 349 1.48 -13.46 2.02
CA TYR A 349 2.10 -14.10 3.19
C TYR A 349 2.44 -13.10 4.30
N LYS A 350 2.67 -13.62 5.50
CA LYS A 350 2.92 -12.83 6.70
C LYS A 350 4.39 -12.94 7.12
N ALA A 351 5.05 -11.80 7.32
CA ALA A 351 6.45 -11.73 7.72
C ALA A 351 6.81 -10.37 8.36
N ASP A 352 7.96 -10.32 9.02
CA ASP A 352 8.69 -9.07 9.25
C ASP A 352 9.50 -8.70 7.99
N ILE A 353 9.65 -7.42 7.70
CA ILE A 353 10.48 -6.89 6.60
C ILE A 353 11.64 -6.10 7.21
N GLY A 354 12.86 -6.55 6.95
CA GLY A 354 14.08 -5.88 7.38
C GLY A 354 14.61 -4.96 6.29
N ILE A 355 14.88 -3.71 6.65
CA ILE A 355 15.42 -2.69 5.76
C ILE A 355 16.83 -2.34 6.20
N LYS A 356 17.75 -2.24 5.25
CA LYS A 356 19.13 -1.80 5.47
C LYS A 356 19.64 -1.06 4.24
N HIS A 357 20.28 0.09 4.42
CA HIS A 357 20.81 0.94 3.34
C HIS A 357 19.77 1.26 2.24
N GLY A 358 18.53 1.45 2.68
CA GLY A 358 17.38 1.76 1.84
C GLY A 358 16.89 0.63 0.94
N VAL A 359 17.39 -0.60 1.11
CA VAL A 359 16.90 -1.79 0.38
C VAL A 359 16.19 -2.75 1.32
N ILE A 360 15.32 -3.59 0.75
CA ILE A 360 14.73 -4.74 1.42
C ILE A 360 15.87 -5.73 1.66
N TRP A 361 16.39 -5.75 2.88
CA TRP A 361 17.57 -6.53 3.23
C TRP A 361 17.24 -8.00 3.45
N ALA A 362 16.12 -8.27 4.12
CA ALA A 362 15.62 -9.61 4.41
C ALA A 362 14.10 -9.58 4.67
N ILE A 363 13.43 -10.70 4.43
CA ILE A 363 12.00 -10.91 4.74
C ILE A 363 11.91 -12.24 5.47
N GLY A 364 11.28 -12.26 6.65
CA GLY A 364 11.33 -13.43 7.52
C GLY A 364 10.83 -13.13 8.92
N LYS A 365 11.44 -13.78 9.91
CA LYS A 365 11.22 -13.49 11.34
C LYS A 365 12.39 -12.69 11.88
N ALA A 366 12.11 -11.48 12.35
CA ALA A 366 13.09 -10.60 12.96
C ALA A 366 13.19 -10.82 14.47
N GLY A 367 14.10 -10.08 15.11
CA GLY A 367 14.17 -9.97 16.56
C GLY A 367 15.59 -10.22 17.07
N ASN A 368 15.69 -10.95 18.19
CA ASN A 368 16.95 -11.20 18.86
C ASN A 368 17.29 -12.70 18.86
N PRO A 369 18.33 -13.14 18.12
CA PRO A 369 18.73 -14.54 18.07
C PRO A 369 19.24 -15.07 19.43
N ASP A 370 19.49 -14.20 20.40
CA ASP A 370 19.96 -14.60 21.72
C ASP A 370 18.86 -15.15 22.62
N VAL A 371 17.58 -14.86 22.32
CA VAL A 371 16.44 -15.25 23.18
C VAL A 371 15.25 -15.84 22.42
N MET A 372 15.22 -15.74 21.08
CA MET A 372 14.13 -16.20 20.21
C MET A 372 14.60 -17.30 19.25
N ASP A 373 13.71 -18.24 18.94
CA ASP A 373 13.95 -19.21 17.86
C ASP A 373 13.63 -18.58 16.49
N GLY A 374 14.25 -19.10 15.42
CA GLY A 374 13.87 -18.81 14.04
C GLY A 374 14.18 -17.39 13.54
N VAL A 375 14.93 -16.58 14.30
CA VAL A 375 15.40 -15.27 13.81
C VAL A 375 16.27 -15.51 12.60
N HIS A 376 15.81 -15.05 11.44
CA HIS A 376 16.52 -15.27 10.19
C HIS A 376 17.85 -14.51 10.20
N ASP A 377 18.82 -15.02 9.45
CA ASP A 377 20.05 -14.30 9.18
C ASP A 377 19.71 -12.90 8.67
N ASN A 378 20.52 -11.91 9.06
CA ASN A 378 20.33 -10.52 8.66
C ASN A 378 19.05 -9.83 9.17
N MET A 379 18.27 -10.45 10.08
CA MET A 379 17.05 -9.86 10.66
C MET A 379 17.18 -9.48 12.14
N ILE A 380 18.40 -9.11 12.57
CA ILE A 380 18.64 -8.73 13.94
C ILE A 380 18.12 -7.31 14.18
N VAL A 381 17.24 -7.17 15.17
CA VAL A 381 16.82 -5.87 15.72
C VAL A 381 17.79 -5.51 16.84
N GLY A 382 18.41 -4.34 16.78
CA GLY A 382 19.30 -3.85 17.84
C GLY A 382 19.07 -2.39 18.18
N VAL A 383 20.02 -1.79 18.91
CA VAL A 383 19.88 -0.41 19.40
C VAL A 383 19.80 0.65 18.30
N ASN A 384 20.29 0.33 17.09
CA ASN A 384 20.27 1.22 15.92
C ASN A 384 19.17 0.86 14.90
N THR A 385 18.13 0.15 15.33
CA THR A 385 17.02 -0.29 14.47
C THR A 385 15.73 0.47 14.81
N GLU A 386 15.16 1.17 13.83
CA GLU A 386 13.82 1.77 13.92
C GLU A 386 12.72 0.71 13.71
N VAL A 387 11.50 0.97 14.17
CA VAL A 387 10.35 0.08 14.02
C VAL A 387 9.18 0.77 13.34
N ILE A 388 8.63 0.11 12.33
CA ILE A 388 7.32 0.44 11.75
C ILE A 388 6.38 -0.72 12.09
N ALA A 389 5.26 -0.43 12.74
CA ALA A 389 4.26 -1.45 13.09
C ALA A 389 3.42 -1.82 11.86
N GLY A 390 3.60 -3.03 11.34
CA GLY A 390 2.80 -3.58 10.25
C GLY A 390 1.68 -4.52 10.71
N GLU A 391 1.56 -4.80 12.01
CA GLU A 391 0.46 -5.62 12.54
C GLU A 391 -0.92 -5.04 12.18
N GLY A 392 -1.73 -5.84 11.49
CA GLY A 392 -3.06 -5.44 11.02
C GLY A 392 -3.06 -4.69 9.69
N LEU A 393 -1.87 -4.37 9.14
CA LEU A 393 -1.72 -3.70 7.84
C LEU A 393 -1.33 -4.68 6.75
N VAL A 394 -1.66 -4.29 5.52
CA VAL A 394 -1.15 -4.90 4.29
C VAL A 394 0.02 -4.08 3.77
N VAL A 395 1.07 -4.76 3.28
CA VAL A 395 2.22 -4.15 2.63
C VAL A 395 2.27 -4.61 1.17
N THR A 396 2.42 -3.66 0.26
CA THR A 396 2.68 -3.91 -1.16
C THR A 396 3.97 -3.22 -1.59
N ALA A 397 4.50 -3.60 -2.75
CA ALA A 397 5.44 -2.74 -3.45
C ALA A 397 4.78 -1.42 -3.83
N GLY A 398 5.57 -0.35 -3.92
CA GLY A 398 5.12 0.89 -4.53
C GLY A 398 4.79 0.71 -6.00
N GLY A 399 3.70 1.33 -6.46
CA GLY A 399 3.27 1.20 -7.85
C GLY A 399 4.23 1.88 -8.83
N VAL A 400 4.26 1.36 -10.06
CA VAL A 400 5.09 1.79 -11.17
C VAL A 400 4.17 2.15 -12.33
N ASP A 401 3.98 3.44 -12.54
CA ASP A 401 3.20 3.92 -13.69
C ASP A 401 4.14 4.22 -14.85
N THR A 402 3.89 3.56 -15.98
CA THR A 402 4.76 3.65 -17.15
C THR A 402 4.13 4.34 -18.34
N HIS A 403 3.02 5.05 -18.18
CA HIS A 403 2.44 5.91 -19.21
C HIS A 403 2.15 7.31 -18.65
N VAL A 404 3.20 8.01 -18.23
CA VAL A 404 3.08 9.32 -17.56
C VAL A 404 3.38 10.47 -18.51
N HIS A 405 2.42 11.37 -18.67
CA HIS A 405 2.64 12.66 -19.31
C HIS A 405 3.07 13.69 -18.25
N PHE A 406 4.32 14.14 -18.30
CA PHE A 406 4.84 15.15 -17.37
C PHE A 406 4.34 16.56 -17.74
N ILE A 407 3.03 16.77 -17.64
CA ILE A 407 2.30 18.00 -17.98
C ILE A 407 2.44 19.05 -16.87
N CYS A 408 2.40 18.63 -15.61
CA CYS A 408 2.54 19.51 -14.46
C CYS A 408 3.25 18.79 -13.30
N PRO A 409 3.91 19.49 -12.36
CA PRO A 409 4.54 18.84 -11.22
C PRO A 409 3.54 18.26 -10.21
N GLN A 410 2.32 18.81 -10.13
CA GLN A 410 1.31 18.41 -9.13
C GLN A 410 0.90 16.94 -9.24
N LEU A 411 0.96 16.37 -10.45
CA LEU A 411 0.69 14.94 -10.65
C LEU A 411 1.65 14.04 -9.86
N CYS A 412 2.85 14.52 -9.50
CA CYS A 412 3.79 13.76 -8.66
C CYS A 412 3.27 13.61 -7.23
N ASP A 413 2.61 14.64 -6.68
CA ASP A 413 1.98 14.59 -5.36
C ASP A 413 0.76 13.66 -5.36
N GLU A 414 -0.05 13.72 -6.42
CA GLU A 414 -1.19 12.80 -6.60
C GLU A 414 -0.72 11.35 -6.78
N ALA A 415 0.33 11.13 -7.57
CA ALA A 415 0.93 9.82 -7.76
C ALA A 415 1.38 9.21 -6.42
N ILE A 416 2.22 9.94 -5.67
CA ILE A 416 2.79 9.40 -4.44
C ILE A 416 1.77 9.25 -3.32
N SER A 417 0.79 10.15 -3.24
CA SER A 417 -0.28 10.06 -2.25
C SER A 417 -1.21 8.86 -2.51
N SER A 418 -1.32 8.39 -3.75
CA SER A 418 -2.06 7.17 -4.10
C SER A 418 -1.27 5.87 -3.91
N GLY A 419 0.06 5.94 -3.67
CA GLY A 419 0.92 4.77 -3.51
C GLY A 419 1.81 4.44 -4.72
N LEU A 420 1.84 5.30 -5.75
CA LEU A 420 2.84 5.19 -6.83
C LEU A 420 4.20 5.71 -6.34
N THR A 421 5.27 5.00 -6.70
CA THR A 421 6.64 5.35 -6.28
C THR A 421 7.59 5.56 -7.45
N SER A 422 7.17 5.17 -8.65
CA SER A 422 7.98 5.23 -9.86
C SER A 422 7.13 5.69 -11.03
N LEU A 423 7.64 6.68 -11.78
CA LEU A 423 6.97 7.27 -12.93
C LEU A 423 7.87 7.14 -14.17
N VAL A 424 7.34 6.56 -15.24
CA VAL A 424 7.99 6.45 -16.54
C VAL A 424 7.09 7.03 -17.63
N GLY A 425 7.65 7.91 -18.44
CA GLY A 425 6.96 8.58 -19.53
C GLY A 425 7.72 9.82 -19.97
N GLY A 426 7.07 10.82 -20.54
CA GLY A 426 7.78 11.96 -21.12
C GLY A 426 7.00 13.26 -21.05
N GLY A 427 7.72 14.38 -21.13
CA GLY A 427 7.08 15.68 -21.13
C GLY A 427 8.02 16.83 -20.80
N THR A 428 7.52 18.04 -20.96
CA THR A 428 8.27 19.28 -20.71
C THR A 428 7.42 20.35 -20.01
N GLY A 429 6.37 19.93 -19.29
CA GLY A 429 5.30 20.81 -18.83
C GLY A 429 4.13 20.87 -19.81
N PRO A 430 3.23 21.87 -19.72
CA PRO A 430 1.95 21.86 -20.43
C PRO A 430 2.05 22.30 -21.90
N ALA A 431 3.16 21.99 -22.57
CA ALA A 431 3.32 22.20 -24.00
C ALA A 431 2.38 21.26 -24.79
N THR A 432 1.88 21.70 -25.94
CA THR A 432 0.95 20.91 -26.78
C THR A 432 1.47 19.50 -27.06
N GLY A 433 2.76 19.37 -27.41
CA GLY A 433 3.37 18.06 -27.64
C GLY A 433 3.37 17.15 -26.41
N THR A 434 3.49 17.69 -25.20
CA THR A 434 3.44 16.92 -23.94
C THR A 434 2.01 16.60 -23.51
N LYS A 435 1.06 17.51 -23.74
CA LYS A 435 -0.37 17.26 -23.52
C LYS A 435 -0.88 16.10 -24.37
N ALA A 436 -0.28 15.88 -25.54
CA ALA A 436 -0.64 14.79 -26.45
C ALA A 436 0.26 13.56 -26.32
N THR A 437 1.56 13.71 -26.02
CA THR A 437 2.53 12.60 -26.16
C THR A 437 3.52 12.53 -24.99
N THR A 438 3.85 11.31 -24.56
CA THR A 438 4.92 11.01 -23.58
C THR A 438 6.33 11.18 -24.16
N CYS A 439 6.63 12.37 -24.66
CA CYS A 439 7.89 12.70 -25.31
C CYS A 439 8.61 13.84 -24.59
N THR A 440 9.87 13.61 -24.22
CA THR A 440 10.83 14.65 -23.82
C THR A 440 11.81 14.84 -24.99
N PRO A 441 11.61 15.82 -25.88
CA PRO A 441 12.10 15.70 -27.26
C PRO A 441 13.54 16.20 -27.52
N HIS A 442 14.17 16.88 -26.57
CA HIS A 442 15.50 17.49 -26.77
C HIS A 442 16.45 17.12 -25.62
N PRO A 443 17.77 16.93 -25.85
CA PRO A 443 18.74 16.64 -24.79
C PRO A 443 18.68 17.60 -23.59
N ASP A 444 18.57 18.90 -23.86
CA ASP A 444 18.41 19.89 -22.78
C ASP A 444 17.07 19.75 -22.05
N HIS A 445 16.00 19.31 -22.72
CA HIS A 445 14.73 19.04 -22.03
C HIS A 445 14.87 17.85 -21.08
N VAL A 446 15.53 16.77 -21.51
CA VAL A 446 15.83 15.60 -20.64
C VAL A 446 16.62 16.06 -19.42
N ARG A 447 17.69 16.84 -19.63
CA ARG A 447 18.47 17.43 -18.54
C ARG A 447 17.61 18.25 -17.58
N ARG A 448 16.79 19.18 -18.10
CA ARG A 448 15.95 20.07 -17.28
C ARG A 448 14.89 19.30 -16.51
N MET A 449 14.27 18.29 -17.11
CA MET A 449 13.27 17.47 -16.45
C MET A 449 13.87 16.56 -15.38
N LEU A 450 15.05 15.98 -15.60
CA LEU A 450 15.77 15.25 -14.55
C LEU A 450 16.14 16.17 -13.38
N GLN A 451 16.61 17.40 -13.66
CA GLN A 451 16.89 18.39 -12.63
C GLN A 451 15.62 18.82 -11.87
N ALA A 452 14.52 19.08 -12.58
CA ALA A 452 13.26 19.50 -11.99
C ALA A 452 12.62 18.40 -11.13
N THR A 453 12.78 17.14 -11.54
CA THR A 453 12.21 16.00 -10.82
C THR A 453 13.11 15.47 -9.71
N ASP A 454 14.34 15.97 -9.59
CA ASP A 454 15.30 15.62 -8.54
C ASP A 454 14.76 15.94 -7.13
N THR A 455 13.75 16.82 -7.02
CA THR A 455 13.11 17.24 -5.78
C THR A 455 11.91 16.39 -5.35
N PHE A 456 11.42 15.47 -6.19
CA PHE A 456 10.32 14.57 -5.80
C PHE A 456 10.87 13.24 -5.31
N PRO A 457 10.37 12.68 -4.19
CA PRO A 457 10.72 11.34 -3.72
C PRO A 457 10.07 10.24 -4.57
N LEU A 458 10.40 10.22 -5.86
CA LEU A 458 9.90 9.29 -6.86
C LEU A 458 11.07 8.79 -7.71
N ASN A 459 11.00 7.54 -8.15
CA ASN A 459 11.90 7.10 -9.22
C ASN A 459 11.38 7.62 -10.56
N ILE A 460 12.27 8.11 -11.42
CA ILE A 460 11.88 8.80 -12.67
C ILE A 460 12.61 8.17 -13.84
N GLY A 461 11.88 7.80 -14.89
CA GLY A 461 12.42 7.46 -16.21
C GLY A 461 11.77 8.32 -17.29
N LEU A 462 12.58 9.00 -18.11
CA LEU A 462 12.07 9.87 -19.17
C LEU A 462 12.17 9.22 -20.55
N THR A 463 11.09 9.23 -21.33
CA THR A 463 11.06 8.77 -22.72
C THR A 463 11.31 9.92 -23.69
N GLY A 464 12.09 9.63 -24.73
CA GLY A 464 12.31 10.54 -25.86
C GLY A 464 11.26 10.34 -26.95
N LYS A 465 11.25 11.23 -27.95
CA LYS A 465 10.43 11.05 -29.16
C LYS A 465 11.09 10.03 -30.08
N GLY A 466 10.37 8.97 -30.45
CA GLY A 466 10.83 7.89 -31.33
C GLY A 466 10.48 8.06 -32.81
N ASN A 467 9.59 9.01 -33.15
CA ASN A 467 9.12 9.20 -34.52
C ASN A 467 10.17 9.86 -35.42
N SER A 468 11.00 9.06 -36.07
CA SER A 468 11.96 9.51 -37.09
C SER A 468 12.29 8.38 -38.07
N ALA A 469 12.39 8.68 -39.35
CA ALA A 469 12.90 7.75 -40.37
C ALA A 469 14.44 7.73 -40.44
N SER A 470 15.13 8.38 -39.49
CA SER A 470 16.59 8.41 -39.35
C SER A 470 17.01 8.26 -37.89
N PRO A 471 18.04 7.44 -37.57
CA PRO A 471 18.44 7.18 -36.18
C PRO A 471 19.22 8.33 -35.55
N VAL A 472 19.74 9.27 -36.35
CA VAL A 472 20.73 10.28 -35.90
C VAL A 472 20.23 11.07 -34.69
N GLY A 473 19.06 11.69 -34.78
CA GLY A 473 18.49 12.47 -33.66
C GLY A 473 17.94 11.62 -32.51
N LEU A 474 17.61 10.35 -32.77
CA LEU A 474 17.16 9.43 -31.71
C LEU A 474 18.34 9.04 -30.80
N GLN A 475 19.55 8.91 -31.33
CA GLN A 475 20.71 8.61 -30.49
C GLN A 475 21.03 9.76 -29.52
N ASP A 476 20.86 11.02 -29.94
CA ASP A 476 21.10 12.19 -29.09
C ASP A 476 20.23 12.16 -27.83
N ILE A 477 18.95 11.79 -27.96
CA ILE A 477 18.03 11.75 -26.82
C ILE A 477 18.30 10.57 -25.88
N VAL A 478 18.71 9.43 -26.44
CA VAL A 478 19.14 8.27 -25.66
C VAL A 478 20.41 8.59 -24.89
N ASP A 479 21.39 9.20 -25.53
CA ASP A 479 22.63 9.66 -24.90
C ASP A 479 22.36 10.68 -23.79
N ALA A 480 21.39 11.58 -23.99
CA ALA A 480 21.00 12.56 -22.98
C ALA A 480 20.41 11.93 -21.71
N GLY A 481 19.90 10.70 -21.79
CA GLY A 481 19.37 9.96 -20.64
C GLY A 481 17.97 9.39 -20.82
N ALA A 482 17.39 9.41 -22.02
CA ALA A 482 16.08 8.80 -22.21
C ALA A 482 16.12 7.28 -21.97
N VAL A 483 15.21 6.74 -21.15
CA VAL A 483 15.11 5.30 -20.83
C VAL A 483 14.40 4.49 -21.90
N GLY A 484 13.78 5.16 -22.87
CA GLY A 484 12.99 4.58 -23.93
C GLY A 484 12.55 5.63 -24.94
N LEU A 485 11.90 5.19 -26.01
CA LEU A 485 11.35 6.04 -27.06
C LEU A 485 9.84 5.83 -27.16
N LYS A 486 9.07 6.93 -27.32
CA LYS A 486 7.64 6.89 -27.64
C LYS A 486 7.44 7.14 -29.13
N LEU A 487 6.81 6.18 -29.80
CA LEU A 487 6.20 6.36 -31.12
C LEU A 487 4.75 6.82 -30.90
N HIS A 488 4.37 7.95 -31.50
CA HIS A 488 3.02 8.50 -31.40
C HIS A 488 2.47 8.96 -32.76
N GLU A 489 1.18 8.73 -33.01
CA GLU A 489 0.55 9.06 -34.29
C GLU A 489 0.59 10.57 -34.60
N ASP A 490 0.40 11.43 -33.61
CA ASP A 490 0.55 12.89 -33.68
C ASP A 490 1.93 13.35 -34.20
N TRP A 491 2.96 12.48 -34.13
CA TRP A 491 4.29 12.70 -34.70
C TRP A 491 4.59 11.79 -35.92
N GLY A 492 3.65 10.96 -36.34
CA GLY A 492 3.74 10.00 -37.46
C GLY A 492 4.29 8.63 -37.04
N THR A 493 3.41 7.71 -36.63
CA THR A 493 3.76 6.31 -36.32
C THR A 493 3.72 5.44 -37.58
N THR A 494 4.63 5.71 -38.51
CA THR A 494 4.72 4.99 -39.79
C THR A 494 5.61 3.75 -39.67
N PRO A 495 5.50 2.76 -40.58
CA PRO A 495 6.41 1.61 -40.61
C PRO A 495 7.90 1.98 -40.66
N ALA A 496 8.25 3.13 -41.26
CA ALA A 496 9.63 3.61 -41.31
C ALA A 496 10.12 4.08 -39.93
N SER A 497 9.31 4.86 -39.20
CA SER A 497 9.69 5.32 -37.85
C SER A 497 9.70 4.18 -36.84
N ILE A 498 8.78 3.22 -36.95
CA ILE A 498 8.75 1.99 -36.15
C ILE A 498 10.08 1.23 -36.27
N ARG A 499 10.52 0.94 -37.50
CA ARG A 499 11.75 0.16 -37.72
C ARG A 499 12.98 0.86 -37.15
N VAL A 500 13.13 2.16 -37.40
CA VAL A 500 14.28 2.95 -36.94
C VAL A 500 14.31 3.07 -35.41
N ALA A 501 13.16 3.31 -34.77
CA ALA A 501 13.09 3.36 -33.31
C ALA A 501 13.47 2.01 -32.68
N LEU A 502 13.02 0.89 -33.26
CA LEU A 502 13.39 -0.45 -32.81
C LEU A 502 14.87 -0.77 -33.05
N ASP A 503 15.46 -0.33 -34.16
CA ASP A 503 16.91 -0.48 -34.42
C ASP A 503 17.74 0.26 -33.35
N VAL A 504 17.35 1.49 -33.01
CA VAL A 504 18.00 2.28 -31.94
C VAL A 504 17.80 1.62 -30.57
N ALA A 505 16.62 1.06 -30.32
CA ALA A 505 16.32 0.36 -29.07
C ALA A 505 17.16 -0.91 -28.91
N ASP A 506 17.30 -1.72 -29.96
CA ASP A 506 18.14 -2.92 -29.96
C ASP A 506 19.61 -2.56 -29.69
N ALA A 507 20.12 -1.46 -30.27
CA ALA A 507 21.48 -1.00 -30.05
C ALA A 507 21.75 -0.50 -28.61
N ASN A 508 20.74 0.08 -27.96
CA ASN A 508 20.92 0.78 -26.67
C ASN A 508 20.31 0.04 -25.47
N ASP A 509 19.64 -1.09 -25.67
CA ASP A 509 18.91 -1.85 -24.65
C ASP A 509 17.86 -1.03 -23.90
N ILE A 510 17.03 -0.30 -24.65
CA ILE A 510 15.93 0.52 -24.13
C ILE A 510 14.58 0.00 -24.64
N GLN A 511 13.48 0.39 -23.99
CA GLN A 511 12.15 0.02 -24.46
C GLN A 511 11.64 0.98 -25.55
N VAL A 512 10.81 0.48 -26.47
CA VAL A 512 9.99 1.30 -27.36
C VAL A 512 8.54 1.18 -26.92
N THR A 513 7.91 2.32 -26.69
CA THR A 513 6.48 2.44 -26.41
C THR A 513 5.78 2.97 -27.65
N ILE A 514 4.57 2.51 -27.94
CA ILE A 514 3.88 2.86 -29.17
C ILE A 514 2.41 3.17 -28.93
N HIS A 515 1.99 4.27 -29.55
CA HIS A 515 0.63 4.63 -29.92
C HIS A 515 0.58 4.58 -31.44
N THR A 516 -0.20 3.63 -31.99
CA THR A 516 -0.17 3.29 -33.42
C THR A 516 -1.03 4.25 -34.26
N ASP A 517 -1.00 4.09 -35.58
CA ASP A 517 -1.69 4.94 -36.54
C ASP A 517 -3.21 4.67 -36.53
N THR A 518 -3.99 5.45 -35.76
CA THR A 518 -5.45 5.26 -35.63
C THR A 518 -6.15 5.40 -36.98
N LEU A 519 -5.66 6.32 -37.80
CA LEU A 519 -6.23 6.65 -39.11
C LEU A 519 -6.00 5.56 -40.16
N ASN A 520 -5.12 4.59 -39.87
CA ASN A 520 -4.63 3.62 -40.84
C ASN A 520 -4.02 4.31 -42.08
N GLU A 521 -3.43 5.51 -41.92
CA GLU A 521 -2.95 6.34 -43.02
C GLU A 521 -1.82 5.66 -43.79
N SER A 522 -0.85 5.12 -43.05
CA SER A 522 0.31 4.43 -43.62
C SER A 522 0.15 2.91 -43.67
N SER A 523 -0.72 2.37 -42.82
CA SER A 523 -0.82 0.92 -42.56
C SER A 523 -2.05 0.58 -41.73
N CYS A 524 -2.66 -0.59 -41.96
CA CYS A 524 -3.52 -1.26 -40.97
C CYS A 524 -2.67 -2.03 -39.92
N VAL A 525 -3.31 -2.57 -38.88
CA VAL A 525 -2.62 -3.17 -37.71
C VAL A 525 -1.62 -4.27 -38.09
N GLU A 526 -1.94 -5.14 -39.04
CA GLU A 526 -1.11 -6.25 -39.51
C GLU A 526 0.21 -5.77 -40.14
N HIS A 527 0.19 -4.60 -40.78
CA HIS A 527 1.37 -3.99 -41.38
C HIS A 527 2.27 -3.33 -40.32
N THR A 528 1.67 -2.74 -39.28
CA THR A 528 2.38 -2.24 -38.09
C THR A 528 3.03 -3.39 -37.32
N ILE A 529 2.31 -4.50 -37.11
CA ILE A 529 2.84 -5.74 -36.51
C ILE A 529 4.02 -6.27 -37.34
N ALA A 530 3.87 -6.32 -38.68
CA ALA A 530 4.97 -6.70 -39.57
C ALA A 530 6.19 -5.77 -39.44
N ALA A 531 5.98 -4.47 -39.23
CA ALA A 531 7.06 -3.50 -39.02
C ALA A 531 7.80 -3.69 -37.68
N PHE A 532 7.16 -4.29 -36.67
CA PHE A 532 7.85 -4.69 -35.43
C PHE A 532 8.95 -5.70 -35.72
N GLY A 533 8.73 -6.62 -36.67
CA GLY A 533 9.73 -7.59 -37.10
C GLY A 533 10.17 -8.54 -35.98
N ASN A 534 9.23 -9.05 -35.19
CA ASN A 534 9.46 -9.94 -34.04
C ASN A 534 10.37 -9.34 -32.95
N ARG A 535 10.41 -8.01 -32.83
CA ARG A 535 11.17 -7.32 -31.78
C ARG A 535 10.24 -6.87 -30.66
N THR A 536 10.79 -6.84 -29.45
CA THR A 536 10.08 -6.38 -28.25
C THR A 536 9.55 -4.96 -28.46
N ILE A 537 8.26 -4.76 -28.20
CA ILE A 537 7.63 -3.44 -28.17
C ILE A 537 6.53 -3.40 -27.11
N HIS A 538 6.35 -2.25 -26.48
CA HIS A 538 5.30 -2.01 -25.50
C HIS A 538 4.17 -1.20 -26.15
N THR A 539 3.01 -1.83 -26.39
CA THR A 539 1.82 -1.13 -26.89
C THR A 539 1.10 -0.46 -25.71
N TYR A 540 0.97 0.87 -25.79
CA TYR A 540 0.11 1.60 -24.87
C TYR A 540 -1.36 1.44 -25.24
N HIS A 541 -2.24 1.64 -24.24
CA HIS A 541 -3.72 1.61 -24.35
C HIS A 541 -4.21 0.67 -25.45
N SER A 542 -3.84 -0.60 -25.31
CA SER A 542 -3.89 -1.61 -26.39
C SER A 542 -5.32 -1.91 -26.84
N GLU A 543 -6.33 -1.55 -26.05
CA GLU A 543 -7.73 -1.60 -26.44
C GLU A 543 -8.09 -0.58 -27.53
N GLY A 544 -7.45 0.58 -27.55
CA GLY A 544 -7.51 1.56 -28.63
C GLY A 544 -8.32 2.83 -28.38
N ALA A 545 -9.09 2.97 -27.30
CA ALA A 545 -9.79 4.23 -26.98
C ALA A 545 -8.79 5.37 -26.76
N GLY A 546 -7.72 5.10 -26.01
CA GLY A 546 -6.56 5.99 -25.86
C GLY A 546 -5.77 6.22 -27.15
N GLY A 547 -5.97 5.38 -28.17
CA GLY A 547 -5.49 5.54 -29.54
C GLY A 547 -4.76 4.32 -30.11
N GLY A 548 -4.85 4.18 -31.43
CA GLY A 548 -4.32 3.04 -32.18
C GLY A 548 -5.25 2.61 -33.31
N HIS A 549 -4.78 1.72 -34.18
CA HIS A 549 -5.48 1.27 -35.39
C HIS A 549 -6.96 1.00 -35.13
N ALA A 550 -7.84 1.75 -35.79
CA ALA A 550 -9.28 1.59 -35.64
C ALA A 550 -9.79 0.54 -36.65
N PRO A 551 -10.60 -0.45 -36.22
CA PRO A 551 -11.05 -0.71 -34.85
C PRO A 551 -10.20 -1.76 -34.08
N ASP A 552 -9.16 -2.32 -34.70
CA ASP A 552 -8.63 -3.65 -34.38
C ASP A 552 -7.24 -3.68 -33.72
N ILE A 553 -6.74 -2.54 -33.19
CA ILE A 553 -5.46 -2.50 -32.46
C ILE A 553 -5.37 -3.52 -31.32
N ILE A 554 -6.47 -3.89 -30.69
CA ILE A 554 -6.53 -4.86 -29.59
C ILE A 554 -5.98 -6.25 -29.95
N THR A 555 -5.91 -6.57 -31.25
CA THR A 555 -5.29 -7.79 -31.77
C THR A 555 -3.84 -7.96 -31.32
N VAL A 556 -3.10 -6.88 -31.05
CA VAL A 556 -1.72 -6.91 -30.56
C VAL A 556 -1.57 -7.64 -29.21
N CYS A 557 -2.65 -7.83 -28.45
CA CYS A 557 -2.61 -8.57 -27.20
C CYS A 557 -2.33 -10.08 -27.41
N GLY A 558 -2.53 -10.59 -28.62
CA GLY A 558 -2.18 -11.95 -29.06
C GLY A 558 -0.75 -12.12 -29.57
N GLU A 559 0.02 -11.03 -29.70
CA GLU A 559 1.36 -11.05 -30.30
C GLU A 559 2.47 -11.37 -29.29
N LEU A 560 3.34 -12.33 -29.62
CA LEU A 560 4.37 -12.84 -28.70
C LEU A 560 5.35 -11.75 -28.24
N HIS A 561 5.74 -10.86 -29.15
CA HIS A 561 6.76 -9.83 -28.90
C HIS A 561 6.18 -8.50 -28.40
N VAL A 562 4.87 -8.44 -28.21
CA VAL A 562 4.18 -7.27 -27.67
C VAL A 562 4.04 -7.41 -26.15
N LEU A 563 4.30 -6.31 -25.45
CA LEU A 563 4.03 -6.15 -24.02
C LEU A 563 2.82 -5.19 -23.89
N PRO A 564 1.58 -5.70 -23.87
CA PRO A 564 0.39 -4.86 -23.94
C PRO A 564 0.06 -4.24 -22.59
N SER A 565 -0.26 -2.95 -22.61
CA SER A 565 -0.80 -2.21 -21.47
C SER A 565 -2.13 -1.55 -21.79
N SER A 566 -2.88 -1.24 -20.73
CA SER A 566 -4.06 -0.37 -20.76
C SER A 566 -3.79 0.92 -20.01
N THR A 567 -4.57 1.95 -20.34
CA THR A 567 -4.69 3.18 -19.56
C THR A 567 -5.97 3.13 -18.74
N ASN A 568 -6.10 3.98 -17.72
CA ASN A 568 -7.06 3.74 -16.66
C ASN A 568 -8.49 4.28 -16.83
N PRO A 569 -8.84 5.22 -17.74
CA PRO A 569 -10.23 5.70 -17.79
C PRO A 569 -11.22 4.69 -18.32
N THR A 570 -10.81 3.78 -19.20
CA THR A 570 -11.67 2.68 -19.68
C THR A 570 -11.91 1.61 -18.61
N ARG A 571 -11.24 1.72 -17.44
CA ARG A 571 -11.12 0.63 -16.48
C ARG A 571 -12.07 0.79 -15.28
N PRO A 572 -12.88 -0.23 -14.99
CA PRO A 572 -13.46 -1.16 -15.95
C PRO A 572 -14.54 -0.50 -16.83
N PHE A 573 -15.13 -1.28 -17.74
CA PHE A 573 -16.29 -0.83 -18.51
C PHE A 573 -17.49 -0.55 -17.58
N THR A 574 -17.98 0.70 -17.58
CA THR A 574 -19.12 1.19 -16.79
C THR A 574 -20.14 1.93 -17.65
N VAL A 575 -21.31 2.20 -17.09
CA VAL A 575 -22.41 2.87 -17.79
C VAL A 575 -22.08 4.27 -18.32
N ASN A 576 -21.11 4.97 -17.73
CA ASN A 576 -20.70 6.31 -18.18
C ASN A 576 -19.44 6.29 -19.04
N THR A 577 -18.81 5.13 -19.24
CA THR A 577 -17.50 5.03 -19.89
C THR A 577 -17.55 5.58 -21.32
N ILE A 578 -18.53 5.15 -22.13
CA ILE A 578 -18.63 5.56 -23.54
C ILE A 578 -18.88 7.06 -23.67
N GLU A 579 -19.90 7.57 -22.98
CA GLU A 579 -20.28 8.99 -23.03
C GLU A 579 -19.13 9.91 -22.60
N GLU A 580 -18.41 9.55 -21.53
CA GLU A 580 -17.25 10.30 -21.05
C GLU A 580 -16.12 10.35 -22.09
N HIS A 581 -15.82 9.22 -22.74
CA HIS A 581 -14.64 9.10 -23.59
C HIS A 581 -14.80 9.82 -24.92
N VAL A 582 -16.01 9.87 -25.49
CA VAL A 582 -16.25 10.61 -26.74
C VAL A 582 -15.89 12.09 -26.54
N ASP A 583 -16.42 12.73 -25.50
CA ASP A 583 -16.12 14.14 -25.23
C ASP A 583 -14.65 14.37 -24.84
N MET A 584 -14.07 13.47 -24.04
CA MET A 584 -12.66 13.54 -23.64
C MET A 584 -11.72 13.48 -24.85
N LEU A 585 -11.98 12.56 -25.78
CA LEU A 585 -11.19 12.38 -26.99
C LEU A 585 -11.25 13.62 -27.88
N MET A 586 -12.45 14.19 -28.07
CA MET A 586 -12.61 15.40 -28.86
C MET A 586 -11.80 16.58 -28.30
N VAL A 587 -11.76 16.73 -26.97
CA VAL A 587 -10.97 17.77 -26.31
C VAL A 587 -9.46 17.49 -26.43
N CYS A 588 -9.01 16.26 -26.18
CA CYS A 588 -7.58 15.92 -26.16
C CYS A 588 -6.93 16.09 -27.54
N HIS A 589 -7.62 15.68 -28.59
CA HIS A 589 -7.14 15.76 -29.98
C HIS A 589 -7.52 17.05 -30.71
N HIS A 590 -8.15 18.02 -30.03
CA HIS A 590 -8.57 19.30 -30.60
C HIS A 590 -9.50 19.14 -31.82
N LEU A 591 -10.41 18.17 -31.76
CA LEU A 591 -11.38 17.88 -32.81
C LEU A 591 -12.56 18.86 -32.77
N ASP A 592 -13.17 19.10 -33.93
CA ASP A 592 -14.30 20.01 -34.08
C ASP A 592 -15.61 19.23 -34.31
N LYS A 593 -16.58 19.41 -33.41
CA LYS A 593 -17.93 18.81 -33.51
C LYS A 593 -18.71 19.22 -34.75
N SER A 594 -18.29 20.28 -35.44
CA SER A 594 -18.88 20.73 -36.71
C SER A 594 -18.29 20.06 -37.95
N ILE A 595 -17.19 19.31 -37.81
CA ILE A 595 -16.55 18.56 -38.89
C ILE A 595 -17.02 17.10 -38.83
N ALA A 596 -17.66 16.61 -39.90
CA ALA A 596 -18.24 15.27 -39.93
C ALA A 596 -17.17 14.18 -39.81
N GLU A 597 -16.01 14.41 -40.41
CA GLU A 597 -14.85 13.52 -40.38
C GLU A 597 -14.27 13.38 -38.96
N ASP A 598 -14.25 14.47 -38.19
CA ASP A 598 -13.76 14.48 -36.80
C ASP A 598 -14.70 13.70 -35.87
N VAL A 599 -16.01 13.82 -36.08
CA VAL A 599 -17.02 13.05 -35.35
C VAL A 599 -16.93 11.57 -35.72
N ALA A 600 -16.84 11.24 -37.01
CA ALA A 600 -16.68 9.87 -37.47
C ALA A 600 -15.38 9.23 -36.93
N PHE A 601 -14.29 10.00 -36.85
CA PHE A 601 -13.05 9.56 -36.22
C PHE A 601 -13.24 9.24 -34.73
N ALA A 602 -13.88 10.13 -33.96
CA ALA A 602 -14.16 9.91 -32.56
C ALA A 602 -15.05 8.68 -32.31
N GLU A 603 -16.11 8.51 -33.10
CA GLU A 603 -17.03 7.37 -33.04
C GLU A 603 -16.33 6.05 -33.42
N SER A 604 -15.41 6.06 -34.38
CA SER A 604 -14.63 4.87 -34.75
C SER A 604 -13.65 4.43 -33.64
N ARG A 605 -13.26 5.36 -32.76
CA ARG A 605 -12.23 5.15 -31.74
C ARG A 605 -12.78 4.72 -30.38
N ILE A 606 -13.95 5.21 -29.99
CA ILE A 606 -14.59 4.85 -28.73
C ILE A 606 -15.62 3.76 -28.96
N ARG A 607 -15.27 2.51 -28.64
CA ARG A 607 -16.07 1.33 -28.97
C ARG A 607 -16.43 0.56 -27.72
N GLU A 608 -17.70 0.24 -27.56
CA GLU A 608 -18.19 -0.52 -26.41
C GLU A 608 -17.60 -1.93 -26.39
N GLU A 609 -17.53 -2.56 -27.56
CA GLU A 609 -17.12 -3.95 -27.75
C GLU A 609 -15.66 -4.17 -27.34
N THR A 610 -14.75 -3.29 -27.75
CA THR A 610 -13.31 -3.42 -27.41
C THR A 610 -13.03 -3.08 -25.94
N ILE A 611 -13.73 -2.09 -25.36
CA ILE A 611 -13.63 -1.77 -23.92
C ILE A 611 -14.17 -2.93 -23.06
N ALA A 612 -15.27 -3.57 -23.48
CA ALA A 612 -15.81 -4.76 -22.83
C ALA A 612 -14.86 -5.97 -22.95
N ALA A 613 -14.20 -6.14 -24.10
CA ALA A 613 -13.20 -7.17 -24.29
C ALA A 613 -11.94 -6.93 -23.46
N GLU A 614 -11.51 -5.67 -23.30
CA GLU A 614 -10.35 -5.27 -22.50
C GLU A 614 -10.48 -5.72 -21.03
N ASP A 615 -11.68 -5.61 -20.44
CA ASP A 615 -11.96 -6.15 -19.10
C ASP A 615 -11.61 -7.65 -19.00
N ILE A 616 -12.04 -8.45 -19.98
CA ILE A 616 -11.82 -9.90 -19.98
C ILE A 616 -10.36 -10.23 -20.29
N LEU A 617 -9.74 -9.51 -21.23
CA LEU A 617 -8.33 -9.67 -21.59
C LEU A 617 -7.41 -9.36 -20.40
N HIS A 618 -7.77 -8.40 -19.54
CA HIS A 618 -7.08 -8.21 -18.27
C HIS A 618 -7.23 -9.43 -17.36
N ASP A 619 -8.44 -9.95 -17.21
CA ASP A 619 -8.76 -11.02 -16.27
C ASP A 619 -8.10 -12.35 -16.63
N ILE A 620 -7.98 -12.65 -17.93
CA ILE A 620 -7.28 -13.85 -18.43
C ILE A 620 -5.76 -13.66 -18.54
N GLY A 621 -5.25 -12.45 -18.30
CA GLY A 621 -3.81 -12.16 -18.38
C GLY A 621 -3.28 -11.94 -19.80
N ALA A 622 -4.15 -11.56 -20.75
CA ALA A 622 -3.76 -11.16 -22.10
C ALA A 622 -3.35 -9.68 -22.19
N ILE A 623 -3.73 -8.84 -21.21
CA ILE A 623 -3.12 -7.52 -21.03
C ILE A 623 -2.29 -7.53 -19.75
N SER A 624 -1.06 -7.02 -19.83
CA SER A 624 -0.03 -7.26 -18.82
C SER A 624 0.23 -6.11 -17.88
N ILE A 625 -0.15 -4.89 -18.26
CA ILE A 625 0.15 -3.66 -17.52
C ILE A 625 -1.09 -2.76 -17.46
N ILE A 626 -1.27 -2.06 -16.34
CA ILE A 626 -2.22 -0.94 -16.21
C ILE A 626 -1.40 0.31 -15.88
N SER A 627 -1.69 1.41 -16.56
CA SER A 627 -0.99 2.69 -16.46
C SER A 627 -2.00 3.85 -16.43
N SER A 628 -1.55 5.09 -16.18
CA SER A 628 -2.49 6.22 -16.10
C SER A 628 -2.90 6.77 -17.47
N ASP A 629 -1.94 7.32 -18.22
CA ASP A 629 -2.12 8.36 -19.25
C ASP A 629 -2.35 9.78 -18.67
N SER A 630 -1.59 10.11 -17.63
CA SER A 630 -1.89 11.22 -16.71
C SER A 630 -2.22 12.56 -17.39
N GLN A 631 -3.46 13.03 -17.25
CA GLN A 631 -3.99 14.28 -17.85
C GLN A 631 -4.03 14.32 -19.39
N ALA A 632 -3.83 13.18 -20.05
CA ALA A 632 -3.84 13.03 -21.51
C ALA A 632 -4.72 11.83 -21.91
N MET A 633 -5.97 11.79 -21.42
CA MET A 633 -6.85 10.61 -21.40
C MET A 633 -6.56 9.61 -20.27
N GLY A 634 -6.18 10.12 -19.10
CA GLY A 634 -5.82 9.28 -17.95
C GLY A 634 -5.70 10.01 -16.62
N ARG A 635 -5.72 9.24 -15.53
CA ARG A 635 -5.76 9.77 -14.15
C ARG A 635 -4.62 9.23 -13.30
N ILE A 636 -3.65 10.07 -12.95
CA ILE A 636 -2.43 9.62 -12.26
C ILE A 636 -2.70 8.90 -10.93
N GLY A 637 -3.67 9.39 -10.12
CA GLY A 637 -3.97 8.86 -8.80
C GLY A 637 -4.84 7.61 -8.78
N GLU A 638 -5.24 7.07 -9.95
CA GLU A 638 -6.23 5.99 -10.04
C GLU A 638 -5.67 4.69 -10.62
N VAL A 639 -4.37 4.58 -10.93
CA VAL A 639 -3.75 3.36 -11.48
C VAL A 639 -4.03 2.13 -10.59
N ILE A 640 -3.81 2.28 -9.29
CA ILE A 640 -4.02 1.20 -8.31
C ILE A 640 -5.52 0.93 -8.14
N THR A 641 -6.33 1.98 -7.92
CA THR A 641 -7.78 1.87 -7.69
C THR A 641 -8.47 1.18 -8.86
N ARG A 642 -8.15 1.59 -10.10
CA ARG A 642 -8.76 1.06 -11.32
C ARG A 642 -8.37 -0.39 -11.59
N THR A 643 -7.14 -0.78 -11.23
CA THR A 643 -6.72 -2.18 -11.25
C THR A 643 -7.65 -3.05 -10.39
N TRP A 644 -7.93 -2.61 -9.16
CA TRP A 644 -8.75 -3.38 -8.22
C TRP A 644 -10.24 -3.34 -8.56
N GLN A 645 -10.73 -2.22 -9.12
CA GLN A 645 -12.10 -2.12 -9.63
C GLN A 645 -12.35 -3.08 -10.81
N THR A 646 -11.38 -3.24 -11.71
CA THR A 646 -11.49 -4.22 -12.80
C THR A 646 -11.49 -5.65 -12.26
N ALA A 647 -10.59 -5.99 -11.32
CA ALA A 647 -10.58 -7.31 -10.68
C ALA A 647 -11.90 -7.63 -9.95
N ASP A 648 -12.47 -6.65 -9.23
CA ASP A 648 -13.76 -6.79 -8.56
C ASP A 648 -14.90 -7.03 -9.56
N LYS A 649 -15.01 -6.20 -10.60
CA LYS A 649 -16.04 -6.36 -11.63
C LYS A 649 -15.96 -7.75 -12.27
N MET A 650 -14.75 -8.17 -12.64
CA MET A 650 -14.54 -9.47 -13.28
C MET A 650 -14.87 -10.63 -12.36
N LYS A 651 -14.52 -10.55 -11.07
CA LYS A 651 -15.00 -11.52 -10.08
C LYS A 651 -16.53 -11.59 -10.03
N ARG A 652 -17.20 -10.44 -9.95
CA ARG A 652 -18.67 -10.39 -9.81
C ARG A 652 -19.40 -10.95 -11.02
N GLN A 653 -18.88 -10.73 -12.23
CA GLN A 653 -19.52 -11.17 -13.47
C GLN A 653 -19.10 -12.57 -13.92
N ARG A 654 -17.86 -12.99 -13.63
CA ARG A 654 -17.27 -14.24 -14.14
C ARG A 654 -16.97 -15.28 -13.06
N GLY A 655 -17.10 -14.93 -11.78
CA GLY A 655 -16.76 -15.80 -10.65
C GLY A 655 -15.25 -15.89 -10.41
N PHE A 656 -14.84 -16.94 -9.71
CA PHE A 656 -13.42 -17.26 -9.46
C PHE A 656 -12.68 -17.60 -10.77
N LEU A 657 -11.38 -17.31 -10.82
CA LEU A 657 -10.55 -17.82 -11.92
C LEU A 657 -10.39 -19.34 -11.78
N PRO A 658 -10.11 -20.07 -12.87
CA PRO A 658 -9.79 -21.50 -12.79
C PRO A 658 -8.64 -21.84 -11.83
N GLU A 659 -7.69 -20.92 -11.67
CA GLU A 659 -6.52 -21.06 -10.79
C GLU A 659 -6.81 -20.71 -9.31
N ASP A 660 -7.96 -20.10 -8.98
CA ASP A 660 -8.39 -19.75 -7.62
C ASP A 660 -9.01 -20.98 -6.92
N ALA A 661 -8.19 -22.01 -6.66
CA ALA A 661 -8.65 -23.35 -6.26
C ALA A 661 -9.30 -23.47 -4.85
N ASP A 662 -9.12 -22.48 -3.96
CA ASP A 662 -9.53 -22.55 -2.54
C ASP A 662 -10.70 -21.60 -2.21
N ASP A 663 -11.52 -21.23 -3.20
CA ASP A 663 -12.57 -20.21 -3.08
C ASP A 663 -12.06 -18.88 -2.50
N THR A 664 -10.82 -18.52 -2.86
CA THR A 664 -10.16 -17.24 -2.52
C THR A 664 -9.49 -16.68 -3.76
N ASP A 665 -9.36 -15.36 -3.83
CA ASP A 665 -8.91 -14.65 -5.03
C ASP A 665 -7.39 -14.48 -5.09
N ASN A 666 -6.60 -15.32 -4.40
CA ASN A 666 -5.16 -15.17 -4.29
C ASN A 666 -4.49 -15.09 -5.67
N PHE A 667 -4.91 -15.93 -6.62
CA PHE A 667 -4.31 -15.94 -7.94
C PHE A 667 -4.74 -14.72 -8.76
N ARG A 668 -6.04 -14.36 -8.75
CA ARG A 668 -6.50 -13.10 -9.35
C ARG A 668 -5.75 -11.90 -8.78
N VAL A 669 -5.60 -11.81 -7.46
CA VAL A 669 -4.89 -10.69 -6.81
C VAL A 669 -3.42 -10.64 -7.22
N LYS A 670 -2.71 -11.77 -7.29
CA LYS A 670 -1.33 -11.84 -7.81
C LYS A 670 -1.25 -11.42 -9.28
N ARG A 671 -2.21 -11.83 -10.10
CA ARG A 671 -2.31 -11.44 -11.52
C ARG A 671 -2.46 -9.93 -11.67
N TYR A 672 -3.35 -9.32 -10.89
CA TYR A 672 -3.66 -7.89 -11.01
C TYR A 672 -2.62 -6.98 -10.36
N ILE A 673 -2.07 -7.33 -9.19
CA ILE A 673 -1.00 -6.52 -8.57
C ILE A 673 0.24 -6.45 -9.46
N ALA A 674 0.55 -7.53 -10.20
CA ALA A 674 1.65 -7.56 -11.15
C ALA A 674 1.52 -6.49 -12.26
N LYS A 675 0.30 -6.08 -12.61
CA LYS A 675 0.01 -5.14 -13.70
C LYS A 675 0.50 -3.72 -13.43
N TYR A 676 0.63 -3.31 -12.17
CA TYR A 676 1.15 -1.99 -11.80
C TYR A 676 2.43 -2.05 -10.95
N THR A 677 3.00 -3.23 -10.71
CA THR A 677 4.24 -3.39 -9.93
C THR A 677 5.36 -3.99 -10.77
N ILE A 678 5.41 -5.32 -10.89
CA ILE A 678 6.55 -6.02 -11.50
C ILE A 678 6.54 -5.96 -13.02
N ASN A 679 5.38 -6.04 -13.68
CA ASN A 679 5.32 -6.06 -15.14
C ASN A 679 5.78 -4.73 -15.77
N PRO A 680 5.35 -3.55 -15.26
CA PRO A 680 5.89 -2.28 -15.73
C PRO A 680 7.41 -2.18 -15.50
N ALA A 681 7.90 -2.65 -14.34
CA ALA A 681 9.33 -2.66 -14.04
C ALA A 681 10.13 -3.61 -14.97
N ILE A 682 9.58 -4.78 -15.32
CA ILE A 682 10.21 -5.70 -16.29
C ILE A 682 10.23 -5.05 -17.67
N ALA A 683 9.08 -4.53 -18.13
CA ALA A 683 8.95 -3.96 -19.47
C ALA A 683 9.90 -2.79 -19.72
N HIS A 684 10.27 -2.04 -18.67
CA HIS A 684 11.17 -0.89 -18.76
C HIS A 684 12.57 -1.13 -18.17
N GLY A 685 12.93 -2.39 -17.90
CA GLY A 685 14.29 -2.74 -17.49
C GLY A 685 14.72 -2.24 -16.10
N MET A 686 13.76 -2.10 -15.19
CA MET A 686 13.90 -1.58 -13.83
C MET A 686 13.67 -2.66 -12.75
N ALA A 687 13.28 -3.88 -13.13
CA ALA A 687 12.87 -4.94 -12.22
C ALA A 687 13.96 -5.43 -11.24
N ASP A 688 15.24 -5.19 -11.52
CA ASP A 688 16.33 -5.49 -10.57
C ASP A 688 16.32 -4.53 -9.36
N TRP A 689 15.72 -3.35 -9.51
CA TRP A 689 15.69 -2.30 -8.48
C TRP A 689 14.35 -2.19 -7.77
N ILE A 690 13.23 -2.35 -8.48
CA ILE A 690 11.88 -2.02 -8.00
C ILE A 690 10.83 -3.03 -8.48
N GLY A 691 9.56 -2.79 -8.14
CA GLY A 691 8.40 -3.49 -8.70
C GLY A 691 7.93 -4.72 -7.92
N SER A 692 8.53 -5.04 -6.77
CA SER A 692 8.04 -6.11 -5.89
C SER A 692 8.65 -6.06 -4.49
N VAL A 693 8.01 -6.76 -3.55
CA VAL A 693 8.50 -6.94 -2.17
C VAL A 693 9.46 -8.14 -2.14
N GLU A 694 10.65 -7.95 -2.70
CA GLU A 694 11.70 -8.98 -2.79
C GLU A 694 13.03 -8.44 -2.26
N THR A 695 13.85 -9.31 -1.65
CA THR A 695 15.16 -8.90 -1.12
C THR A 695 16.05 -8.28 -2.19
N LYS A 696 16.93 -7.35 -1.76
CA LYS A 696 17.87 -6.56 -2.58
C LYS A 696 17.25 -5.45 -3.43
N LYS A 697 15.93 -5.41 -3.58
CA LYS A 697 15.23 -4.29 -4.21
C LYS A 697 15.18 -3.08 -3.28
N LEU A 698 15.00 -1.90 -3.85
CA LEU A 698 14.77 -0.67 -3.09
C LEU A 698 13.54 -0.86 -2.19
N ALA A 699 13.61 -0.41 -0.93
CA ALA A 699 12.50 -0.49 0.00
C ALA A 699 11.46 0.62 -0.30
N ASP A 700 10.87 0.52 -1.50
CA ASP A 700 9.74 1.29 -1.97
C ASP A 700 8.46 0.51 -1.65
N LEU A 701 7.90 0.79 -0.48
CA LEU A 701 6.84 0.01 0.13
C LEU A 701 5.65 0.90 0.48
N VAL A 702 4.45 0.37 0.35
CA VAL A 702 3.20 1.06 0.71
C VAL A 702 2.44 0.24 1.72
N LEU A 703 2.04 0.86 2.83
CA LEU A 703 1.26 0.24 3.88
C LEU A 703 -0.19 0.69 3.77
N TRP A 704 -1.10 -0.25 3.94
CA TRP A 704 -2.53 -0.08 3.77
C TRP A 704 -3.27 -0.60 4.98
N GLN A 705 -4.25 0.15 5.46
CA GLN A 705 -5.34 -0.45 6.22
C GLN A 705 -6.12 -1.37 5.28
N PRO A 706 -6.47 -2.61 5.68
CA PRO A 706 -7.17 -3.54 4.80
C PRO A 706 -8.48 -2.97 4.23
N ASP A 707 -9.22 -2.18 5.01
CA ASP A 707 -10.48 -1.53 4.61
C ASP A 707 -10.28 -0.31 3.68
N HIS A 708 -9.07 0.24 3.57
CA HIS A 708 -8.72 1.32 2.64
C HIS A 708 -7.83 0.85 1.47
N PHE A 709 -7.52 -0.45 1.42
CA PHE A 709 -6.64 -1.04 0.42
C PHE A 709 -7.10 -0.71 -1.00
N GLY A 710 -6.19 -0.18 -1.81
CA GLY A 710 -6.45 0.20 -3.20
C GLY A 710 -7.16 1.55 -3.38
N ALA A 711 -7.66 2.18 -2.33
CA ALA A 711 -8.23 3.52 -2.37
C ALA A 711 -7.26 4.58 -1.81
N LYS A 712 -6.83 4.43 -0.54
CA LYS A 712 -5.99 5.41 0.15
C LYS A 712 -4.98 4.71 1.07
N PRO A 713 -3.67 4.81 0.81
CA PRO A 713 -2.67 4.20 1.68
C PRO A 713 -2.51 4.95 3.00
N GLU A 714 -1.95 4.26 3.99
CA GLU A 714 -1.59 4.82 5.30
C GLU A 714 -0.21 5.50 5.24
N LEU A 715 0.76 4.83 4.58
CA LEU A 715 2.16 5.19 4.62
C LEU A 715 2.85 4.79 3.31
N VAL A 716 3.72 5.66 2.80
CA VAL A 716 4.55 5.39 1.62
C VAL A 716 6.02 5.57 1.98
N LEU A 717 6.82 4.53 1.75
CA LEU A 717 8.25 4.52 1.91
C LEU A 717 8.94 4.61 0.56
N LYS A 718 10.06 5.34 0.51
CA LYS A 718 11.02 5.33 -0.60
C LYS A 718 12.41 5.08 -0.07
N GLY A 719 13.10 4.10 -0.65
CA GLY A 719 14.43 3.72 -0.18
C GLY A 719 14.49 3.53 1.34
N GLY A 720 13.45 2.91 1.92
CA GLY A 720 13.36 2.64 3.36
C GLY A 720 13.00 3.81 4.26
N THR A 721 12.77 5.01 3.72
CA THR A 721 12.40 6.21 4.48
C THR A 721 10.96 6.60 4.19
N ILE A 722 10.22 7.03 5.22
CA ILE A 722 8.84 7.52 5.07
C ILE A 722 8.85 8.85 4.30
N VAL A 723 8.12 8.90 3.19
CA VAL A 723 8.02 10.09 2.33
C VAL A 723 6.64 10.70 2.31
N TYR A 724 5.57 9.91 2.42
CA TYR A 724 4.21 10.41 2.63
C TYR A 724 3.48 9.54 3.67
N ALA A 725 2.58 10.14 4.44
CA ALA A 725 1.76 9.45 5.44
C ALA A 725 0.42 10.13 5.66
N GLN A 726 -0.59 9.37 6.08
CA GLN A 726 -1.79 9.92 6.70
C GLN A 726 -1.39 10.57 8.03
N MET A 727 -1.60 11.88 8.15
CA MET A 727 -1.24 12.62 9.35
C MET A 727 -2.29 13.70 9.62
N GLY A 728 -2.68 13.78 10.89
CA GLY A 728 -3.67 14.68 11.45
C GLY A 728 -3.24 16.14 11.55
N ASP A 729 -3.78 16.83 12.55
CA ASP A 729 -3.39 18.19 12.92
C ASP A 729 -1.93 18.21 13.42
N PRO A 730 -1.02 18.95 12.76
CA PRO A 730 0.39 19.05 13.17
C PRO A 730 0.61 19.63 14.57
N ASN A 731 -0.38 20.32 15.15
CA ASN A 731 -0.32 20.90 16.49
C ASN A 731 -0.90 19.98 17.58
N ALA A 732 -1.57 18.89 17.21
CA ALA A 732 -2.25 18.04 18.17
C ALA A 732 -1.28 17.29 19.11
N SER A 733 -1.81 16.82 20.24
CA SER A 733 -1.05 16.03 21.22
C SER A 733 -0.63 14.64 20.73
N ILE A 734 -1.29 14.14 19.69
CA ILE A 734 -1.07 12.85 19.01
C ILE A 734 -1.31 13.03 17.49
N PRO A 735 -0.84 12.13 16.61
CA PRO A 735 -0.83 12.39 15.16
C PRO A 735 -2.14 12.06 14.41
N THR A 736 -3.15 11.53 15.08
CA THR A 736 -4.42 11.03 14.51
C THR A 736 -5.64 11.99 14.55
N PRO A 737 -5.68 13.08 15.34
CA PRO A 737 -6.79 14.03 15.33
C PRO A 737 -6.96 14.74 13.99
N GLN A 738 -8.21 15.01 13.63
CA GLN A 738 -8.58 15.62 12.35
C GLN A 738 -8.04 17.06 12.22
N PRO A 739 -7.78 17.54 11.00
CA PRO A 739 -7.97 16.84 9.72
C PRO A 739 -6.79 15.92 9.35
N VAL A 740 -7.09 14.62 9.18
CA VAL A 740 -6.14 13.64 8.64
C VAL A 740 -6.10 13.76 7.13
N LYS A 741 -4.89 13.92 6.58
CA LYS A 741 -4.63 14.04 5.14
C LYS A 741 -3.34 13.30 4.80
N MET A 742 -3.20 12.91 3.53
CA MET A 742 -1.92 12.43 3.01
C MET A 742 -0.95 13.60 2.89
N ARG A 743 0.20 13.54 3.57
CA ARG A 743 1.14 14.67 3.68
C ARG A 743 2.57 14.26 3.36
N PRO A 744 3.39 15.15 2.78
CA PRO A 744 4.82 14.92 2.64
C PRO A 744 5.48 14.85 4.03
N MET A 745 6.38 13.89 4.19
CA MET A 745 7.14 13.60 5.41
C MET A 745 8.62 13.96 5.22
N PHE A 746 9.46 13.67 6.22
CA PHE A 746 10.87 14.06 6.20
C PHE A 746 11.66 13.51 5.01
N GLY A 747 11.35 12.30 4.52
CA GLY A 747 12.00 11.75 3.32
C GLY A 747 11.68 12.52 2.03
N ALA A 748 10.64 13.35 2.04
CA ALA A 748 10.26 14.22 0.91
C ALA A 748 10.93 15.60 0.96
N GLN A 749 11.87 15.84 1.89
CA GLN A 749 12.45 17.17 2.12
C GLN A 749 13.95 17.24 1.81
N GLY A 750 14.37 18.34 1.17
CA GLY A 750 15.78 18.68 0.97
C GLY A 750 16.61 17.55 0.36
N GLY A 751 17.83 17.37 0.87
CA GLY A 751 18.77 16.34 0.37
C GLY A 751 18.37 14.89 0.65
N ALA A 752 17.32 14.64 1.44
CA ALA A 752 16.85 13.28 1.71
C ALA A 752 16.27 12.63 0.44
N VAL A 753 15.60 13.42 -0.40
CA VAL A 753 14.94 12.97 -1.63
C VAL A 753 15.88 12.20 -2.55
N GLY A 754 17.11 12.71 -2.72
CA GLY A 754 18.12 12.11 -3.59
C GLY A 754 18.56 10.72 -3.12
N ALA A 755 18.70 10.53 -1.81
CA ALA A 755 19.15 9.26 -1.22
C ALA A 755 18.08 8.15 -1.32
N THR A 756 16.81 8.52 -1.40
CA THR A 756 15.66 7.59 -1.37
C THR A 756 15.16 7.15 -2.76
N SER A 757 15.70 7.72 -3.83
CA SER A 757 15.11 7.60 -5.18
C SER A 757 16.15 7.45 -6.28
N ILE A 758 15.69 6.97 -7.44
CA ILE A 758 16.52 6.71 -8.61
C ILE A 758 16.04 7.56 -9.81
N ALA A 759 16.97 8.26 -10.45
CA ALA A 759 16.81 8.75 -11.81
C ALA A 759 17.30 7.66 -12.78
N PHE A 760 16.37 6.96 -13.40
CA PHE A 760 16.69 5.97 -14.42
C PHE A 760 17.07 6.67 -15.73
N VAL A 761 18.13 6.18 -16.38
CA VAL A 761 18.63 6.67 -17.67
C VAL A 761 18.99 5.49 -18.59
N SER A 762 19.31 5.76 -19.86
CA SER A 762 19.88 4.74 -20.74
C SER A 762 21.25 4.26 -20.26
N ARG A 763 21.63 3.04 -20.66
CA ARG A 763 23.01 2.54 -20.51
C ARG A 763 24.03 3.50 -21.13
N ALA A 764 23.74 4.01 -22.33
CA ALA A 764 24.61 4.94 -23.04
C ALA A 764 24.91 6.21 -22.22
N CYS A 765 23.89 6.83 -21.61
CA CYS A 765 24.04 8.01 -20.75
C CYS A 765 24.91 7.71 -19.52
N LYS A 766 24.68 6.56 -18.86
CA LYS A 766 25.42 6.16 -17.66
C LYS A 766 26.89 5.85 -17.97
N GLU A 767 27.18 5.10 -19.03
CA GLU A 767 28.54 4.74 -19.44
C GLU A 767 29.34 5.96 -19.92
N LYS A 768 28.72 6.85 -20.70
CA LYS A 768 29.32 8.13 -21.13
C LYS A 768 29.40 9.17 -20.01
N GLN A 769 28.82 8.86 -18.84
CA GLN A 769 28.77 9.74 -17.66
C GLN A 769 28.12 11.10 -17.92
N ILE A 770 27.20 11.19 -18.89
CA ILE A 770 26.56 12.45 -19.31
C ILE A 770 25.78 13.06 -18.15
N ALA A 771 24.99 12.24 -17.43
CA ALA A 771 24.19 12.70 -16.29
C ALA A 771 25.02 13.23 -15.10
N LYS A 772 26.32 12.93 -14.99
CA LYS A 772 27.18 13.54 -13.95
C LYS A 772 27.24 15.07 -14.09
N GLY A 773 27.16 15.59 -15.32
CA GLY A 773 27.13 17.02 -15.59
C GLY A 773 25.79 17.71 -15.25
N TYR A 774 24.76 16.94 -14.86
CA TYR A 774 23.44 17.49 -14.57
C TYR A 774 23.29 17.97 -13.13
N GLY A 775 24.15 17.49 -12.21
CA GLY A 775 24.12 17.89 -10.80
C GLY A 775 22.94 17.31 -10.00
N LEU A 776 22.52 16.08 -10.33
CA LEU A 776 21.42 15.40 -9.65
C LEU A 776 21.84 14.90 -8.26
N GLY A 777 20.97 15.05 -7.27
CA GLY A 777 21.08 14.44 -5.95
C GLY A 777 20.58 12.99 -5.92
N LYS A 778 19.68 12.60 -6.83
CA LYS A 778 19.23 11.21 -6.99
C LYS A 778 20.34 10.28 -7.48
N ARG A 779 20.22 9.01 -7.09
CA ARG A 779 21.03 7.94 -7.68
C ARG A 779 20.70 7.81 -9.17
N VAL A 780 21.72 7.66 -10.02
CA VAL A 780 21.54 7.46 -11.46
C VAL A 780 21.80 6.00 -11.82
N GLU A 781 20.76 5.29 -12.28
CA GLU A 781 20.85 3.88 -12.69
C GLU A 781 20.43 3.70 -14.14
N ALA A 782 21.08 2.76 -14.83
CA ALA A 782 20.73 2.44 -16.20
C ALA A 782 19.58 1.43 -16.22
N VAL A 783 18.63 1.62 -17.14
CA VAL A 783 17.72 0.53 -17.52
C VAL A 783 18.49 -0.56 -18.26
N THR A 784 18.08 -1.82 -18.07
CA THR A 784 18.72 -2.99 -18.70
C THR A 784 17.70 -4.09 -18.97
N LYS A 785 17.99 -5.02 -19.89
CA LYS A 785 17.14 -6.17 -20.22
C LYS A 785 15.78 -5.75 -20.80
N CYS A 786 15.76 -4.67 -21.57
CA CYS A 786 14.54 -4.16 -22.22
C CYS A 786 14.25 -4.90 -23.53
N ARG A 787 15.27 -5.50 -24.15
CA ARG A 787 15.15 -6.24 -25.43
C ARG A 787 15.10 -7.74 -25.19
N ASN A 788 14.60 -8.49 -26.19
CA ASN A 788 14.33 -9.93 -26.12
C ASN A 788 13.26 -10.34 -25.10
N LEU A 789 12.53 -9.37 -24.55
CA LEU A 789 11.32 -9.65 -23.78
C LEU A 789 10.21 -10.05 -24.75
N THR A 790 9.35 -10.91 -24.23
CA THR A 790 8.13 -11.39 -24.89
C THR A 790 7.02 -11.34 -23.85
N LYS A 791 5.78 -11.50 -24.31
CA LYS A 791 4.61 -11.67 -23.44
C LYS A 791 4.83 -12.73 -22.35
N LYS A 792 5.61 -13.78 -22.63
CA LYS A 792 5.96 -14.84 -21.67
C LYS A 792 6.78 -14.39 -20.46
N HIS A 793 7.35 -13.19 -20.50
CA HIS A 793 8.07 -12.62 -19.37
C HIS A 793 7.16 -11.84 -18.41
N MET A 794 5.92 -11.53 -18.82
CA MET A 794 4.95 -10.79 -18.01
C MET A 794 4.33 -11.71 -16.96
N LYS A 795 4.64 -11.44 -15.68
CA LYS A 795 4.26 -12.28 -14.55
C LYS A 795 2.74 -12.37 -14.44
N TRP A 796 2.23 -13.61 -14.44
CA TRP A 796 0.81 -13.96 -14.38
C TRP A 796 -0.07 -13.40 -15.50
N ASN A 797 0.53 -12.75 -16.50
CA ASN A 797 -0.15 -12.06 -17.58
C ASN A 797 0.52 -12.35 -18.92
N ASP A 798 0.70 -13.63 -19.20
CA ASP A 798 1.45 -14.16 -20.33
C ASP A 798 0.58 -14.87 -21.39
N ALA A 799 -0.73 -14.67 -21.32
CA ALA A 799 -1.69 -15.28 -22.26
C ALA A 799 -1.50 -14.69 -23.66
N LEU A 800 -1.63 -15.55 -24.68
CA LEU A 800 -1.52 -15.19 -26.11
C LEU A 800 -2.72 -15.78 -26.86
N PRO A 801 -3.95 -15.32 -26.56
CA PRO A 801 -5.11 -15.76 -27.31
C PRO A 801 -5.01 -15.27 -28.76
N LYS A 802 -5.55 -16.04 -29.71
CA LYS A 802 -5.75 -15.54 -31.06
C LYS A 802 -6.94 -14.57 -31.04
N ILE A 803 -6.66 -13.28 -31.23
CA ILE A 803 -7.68 -12.24 -31.22
C ILE A 803 -8.11 -11.92 -32.64
N ASP A 804 -9.41 -11.77 -32.84
CA ASP A 804 -10.03 -11.32 -34.09
C ASP A 804 -11.07 -10.24 -33.76
N VAL A 805 -11.16 -9.21 -34.62
CA VAL A 805 -12.11 -8.11 -34.46
C VAL A 805 -12.88 -7.98 -35.76
N ASP A 806 -14.21 -8.07 -35.66
CA ASP A 806 -15.06 -7.87 -36.83
C ASP A 806 -15.01 -6.39 -37.26
N PRO A 807 -14.69 -6.08 -38.53
CA PRO A 807 -14.45 -4.71 -38.98
C PRO A 807 -15.72 -3.85 -39.06
N GLU A 808 -16.91 -4.46 -39.04
CA GLU A 808 -18.19 -3.75 -39.14
C GLU A 808 -18.90 -3.66 -37.78
N THR A 809 -18.86 -4.74 -37.00
CA THR A 809 -19.57 -4.85 -35.71
C THR A 809 -18.68 -4.62 -34.50
N TYR A 810 -17.36 -4.58 -34.69
CA TYR A 810 -16.32 -4.45 -33.65
C TYR A 810 -16.31 -5.59 -32.63
N GLN A 811 -17.07 -6.66 -32.88
CA GLN A 811 -17.11 -7.83 -32.02
C GLN A 811 -15.72 -8.43 -31.90
N VAL A 812 -15.22 -8.50 -30.68
CA VAL A 812 -13.91 -9.08 -30.38
C VAL A 812 -14.09 -10.56 -30.01
N THR A 813 -13.25 -11.41 -30.57
CA THR A 813 -13.13 -12.81 -30.16
C THR A 813 -11.72 -13.14 -29.69
N ALA A 814 -11.60 -14.09 -28.77
CA ALA A 814 -10.34 -14.72 -28.37
C ALA A 814 -10.47 -16.23 -28.53
N ASP A 815 -9.61 -16.84 -29.34
CA ASP A 815 -9.64 -18.27 -29.67
C ASP A 815 -11.01 -18.74 -30.20
N GLY A 816 -11.72 -17.84 -30.88
CA GLY A 816 -13.06 -18.07 -31.44
C GLY A 816 -14.23 -17.82 -30.48
N GLU A 817 -13.96 -17.47 -29.21
CA GLU A 817 -14.99 -17.12 -28.22
C GLU A 817 -15.21 -15.61 -28.16
N VAL A 818 -16.46 -15.16 -28.18
CA VAL A 818 -16.82 -13.74 -28.09
C VAL A 818 -16.48 -13.19 -26.70
N LEU A 819 -15.74 -12.08 -26.67
CA LEU A 819 -15.39 -11.38 -25.45
C LEU A 819 -16.36 -10.23 -25.20
N THR A 820 -17.36 -10.47 -24.36
CA THR A 820 -18.35 -9.45 -23.97
C THR A 820 -18.65 -9.49 -22.47
N CYS A 821 -18.86 -8.32 -21.87
CA CYS A 821 -19.28 -8.18 -20.49
C CYS A 821 -20.19 -6.95 -20.33
N LEU A 822 -21.06 -6.97 -19.32
CA LEU A 822 -21.99 -5.86 -19.11
C LEU A 822 -21.28 -4.67 -18.44
N PRO A 823 -21.67 -3.42 -18.75
CA PRO A 823 -21.16 -2.25 -18.02
C PRO A 823 -21.56 -2.32 -16.55
N SER A 824 -20.65 -1.98 -15.65
CA SER A 824 -21.00 -1.84 -14.23
C SER A 824 -21.75 -0.53 -13.96
N THR A 825 -22.79 -0.58 -13.13
CA THR A 825 -23.53 0.60 -12.65
C THR A 825 -22.94 1.19 -11.36
N TRP A 826 -22.04 0.44 -10.71
CA TRP A 826 -21.39 0.82 -9.45
C TRP A 826 -19.99 0.21 -9.38
N LEU A 827 -19.07 0.85 -8.65
CA LEU A 827 -17.73 0.33 -8.38
C LEU A 827 -17.37 0.47 -6.90
N PRO A 828 -16.60 -0.49 -6.34
CA PRO A 828 -15.96 -0.31 -5.04
C PRO A 828 -14.84 0.73 -5.13
N LEU A 829 -14.24 1.08 -4.00
CA LEU A 829 -13.11 2.01 -3.93
C LEU A 829 -13.43 3.37 -4.56
N ALA A 830 -14.68 3.82 -4.43
CA ALA A 830 -15.19 5.06 -5.02
C ALA A 830 -15.98 5.88 -3.99
N GLN A 831 -17.31 5.93 -4.11
CA GLN A 831 -18.20 6.79 -3.31
C GLN A 831 -18.02 6.67 -1.79
N LYS A 832 -17.55 5.51 -1.30
CA LYS A 832 -17.30 5.28 0.13
C LYS A 832 -16.10 6.06 0.68
N TYR A 833 -15.09 6.38 -0.15
CA TYR A 833 -13.77 6.88 0.29
C TYR A 833 -13.45 8.30 -0.16
N PHE A 834 -14.11 8.83 -1.18
CA PHE A 834 -13.77 10.13 -1.76
C PHE A 834 -14.80 11.21 -1.39
N LEU A 835 -14.32 12.42 -1.12
CA LEU A 835 -15.19 13.55 -0.74
C LEU A 835 -15.97 14.11 -1.94
N PHE A 836 -15.43 13.92 -3.15
CA PHE A 836 -15.99 14.37 -4.42
C PHE A 836 -15.89 13.28 -5.47
#